data_AF-A0A671YLN5-F1
#
_entry.id   AF-A0A671YLN5-F1
#
_cell.length_a   1.000
_cell.length_b   1.000
_cell.length_c   1.000
_cell.angle_alpha   90.00
_cell.angle_beta   90.00
_cell.angle_gamma   90.00
#
_symmetry.space_group_name_H-M   'P 1'
#
loop_
_entity.id
_entity.type
_entity.pdbx_description
1 polymer ?
#
loop_
_entity_poly.entity_id
_entity_poly.type
_entity_poly.pdbx_seq_one_letter_code
_entity_poly.pdbx_strand_id
1 'polypeptide(L)'
;MYIKHLVTVGKHFTYGQLNRTISQFTYLGSDANNKPCEVKTDGEKLGGHAAQNWCLLGLFPILVGDRIKDPLDDEVWQLCLKLREIVDLICAPKIHTNQVAYLKILIEEYIQLRTATFPEKTLKPKHHYLVHYPELILQFGPLIRLWTLHFEIMDSIEKAIQTVVPQLDEAKLETLVNELVTKVGDEGPDHLQFIQEDDIKHLLTPVQFRKILHSLKGGEITVALINILSPSSPEPLPVASSSTCPISLTVHAGERPAPDDRRHLIRVTVDAMREHSLNPTRRECVVVAIAITQKHPNSFLDKNEVGQLIGCGYFSVINQLKTRVEYLNRGNTLSRLRKPKRTQRDDEDGGDDQRAVATCVRVDSYGCVRWQPEDYPDGETSASLEEKKLEMLDIFSREGLKGAERGTVEDLMAITYAKQPEYIKANPSPSIVDVGREWPFLFSQKFLLSHFATLTDVELYTRLNEDLDKKGKRLLDFFSSQITRWRKQVRAVLKEALKMDQEGTHGLAAILVIVAHFEEQEESPFLLADVTTTPADAEAQLSLPITPRIIMLGETILTANKWMLSIEGRVVIPPAARLADFTTALAALACCYVFNLEYQVEASTTLEFVQRFLVRINPDSTKCSAKEQTSRKTGRVVKRKTSYMNPHVISFIRDFTEFSWLTD
;
A
#
# COMPACT_ATOMS: atom_id res chain seq x y z
N MET A 1 28.05 -5.26 23.77
CA MET A 1 28.48 -3.99 24.41
C MET A 1 28.69 -4.16 25.91
N TYR A 2 27.64 -4.33 26.74
CA TYR A 2 27.81 -4.43 28.20
C TYR A 2 28.67 -5.63 28.63
N ILE A 3 28.35 -6.84 28.15
CA ILE A 3 29.17 -8.04 28.43
C ILE A 3 30.63 -7.84 28.00
N LYS A 4 30.85 -7.25 26.81
CA LYS A 4 32.20 -6.93 26.32
C LYS A 4 32.94 -6.02 27.31
N HIS A 5 32.30 -4.95 27.79
CA HIS A 5 32.89 -4.05 28.76
C HIS A 5 33.21 -4.75 30.10
N LEU A 6 32.27 -5.54 30.64
CA LEU A 6 32.47 -6.30 31.89
C LEU A 6 33.65 -7.30 31.77
N VAL A 7 33.88 -7.87 30.59
CA VAL A 7 34.98 -8.80 30.32
C VAL A 7 36.30 -8.07 30.05
N THR A 8 36.32 -7.08 29.16
CA THR A 8 37.58 -6.49 28.66
C THR A 8 38.08 -5.33 29.50
N VAL A 9 37.16 -4.50 30.02
CA VAL A 9 37.49 -3.30 30.80
C VAL A 9 37.41 -3.63 32.30
N GLY A 10 36.23 -4.09 32.76
CA GLY A 10 36.01 -4.44 34.17
C GLY A 10 36.77 -5.68 34.63
N LYS A 11 37.11 -6.59 33.70
CA LYS A 11 37.83 -7.86 33.99
C LYS A 11 37.18 -8.63 35.15
N HIS A 12 35.85 -8.69 35.15
CA HIS A 12 35.06 -9.40 36.16
C HIS A 12 35.07 -10.91 35.91
N PHE A 13 34.92 -11.32 34.64
CA PHE A 13 34.95 -12.71 34.19
C PHE A 13 35.42 -12.78 32.73
N THR A 14 35.64 -14.00 32.21
CA THR A 14 36.00 -14.24 30.80
C THR A 14 34.84 -14.81 30.00
N TYR A 15 34.85 -14.66 28.67
CA TYR A 15 33.87 -15.29 27.78
C TYR A 15 33.80 -16.81 27.98
N GLY A 16 34.94 -17.48 28.14
CA GLY A 16 34.98 -18.92 28.40
C GLY A 16 34.35 -19.31 29.75
N GLN A 17 34.47 -18.46 30.77
CA GLN A 17 33.76 -18.66 32.04
C GLN A 17 32.25 -18.50 31.88
N LEU A 18 31.80 -17.42 31.23
CA LEU A 18 30.38 -17.18 30.95
C LEU A 18 29.75 -18.33 30.15
N ASN A 19 30.40 -18.76 29.06
CA ASN A 19 29.90 -19.83 28.21
C ASN A 19 29.88 -21.19 28.92
N ARG A 20 30.86 -21.44 29.81
CA ARG A 20 30.84 -22.63 30.67
C ARG A 20 29.66 -22.60 31.63
N THR A 21 29.38 -21.47 32.28
CA THR A 21 28.23 -21.35 33.18
C THR A 21 26.92 -21.51 32.40
N ILE A 22 26.76 -20.86 31.24
CA ILE A 22 25.60 -21.04 30.36
C ILE A 22 25.40 -22.52 30.00
N SER A 23 26.48 -23.24 29.69
CA SER A 23 26.38 -24.65 29.30
C SER A 23 25.97 -25.57 30.45
N GLN A 24 26.52 -25.33 31.66
CA GLN A 24 26.36 -26.16 32.85
C GLN A 24 25.14 -25.80 33.71
N PHE A 25 24.55 -24.62 33.51
CA PHE A 25 23.36 -24.19 34.26
C PHE A 25 22.19 -25.15 34.00
N THR A 26 21.47 -25.51 35.06
CA THR A 26 20.30 -26.39 34.96
C THR A 26 19.08 -25.52 34.68
N TYR A 27 18.59 -25.56 33.44
CA TYR A 27 17.40 -24.83 33.02
C TYR A 27 16.15 -25.68 33.28
N LEU A 28 15.07 -25.05 33.74
CA LEU A 28 13.80 -25.70 34.07
C LEU A 28 12.65 -24.96 33.39
N GLY A 29 11.54 -25.66 33.13
CA GLY A 29 10.35 -25.06 32.51
C GLY A 29 10.64 -24.41 31.16
N SER A 30 10.10 -23.21 30.92
CA SER A 30 10.27 -22.46 29.68
C SER A 30 11.72 -22.06 29.37
N ASP A 31 12.59 -22.01 30.39
CA ASP A 31 14.01 -21.67 30.21
C ASP A 31 14.78 -22.80 29.53
N ALA A 32 14.34 -24.06 29.68
CA ALA A 32 14.99 -25.21 29.05
C ALA A 32 14.88 -25.17 27.52
N ASN A 33 13.74 -24.71 27.02
CA ASN A 33 13.46 -24.58 25.59
C ASN A 33 14.12 -23.31 25.00
N ASN A 34 14.52 -22.37 25.85
CA ASN A 34 15.11 -21.09 25.46
C ASN A 34 16.54 -20.92 25.98
N LYS A 35 17.28 -22.03 26.12
CA LYS A 35 18.67 -22.01 26.61
C LYS A 35 19.52 -20.99 25.83
N PRO A 36 20.23 -20.06 26.50
CA PRO A 36 21.06 -19.07 25.84
C PRO A 36 22.13 -19.68 24.93
N CYS A 37 22.33 -19.07 23.76
CA CYS A 37 23.43 -19.41 22.88
C CYS A 37 24.79 -18.98 23.45
N GLU A 38 25.85 -19.62 22.96
CA GLU A 38 27.22 -19.25 23.29
C GLU A 38 27.51 -17.78 22.94
N VAL A 39 28.09 -17.03 23.89
CA VAL A 39 28.46 -15.63 23.70
C VAL A 39 29.82 -15.56 23.03
N LYS A 40 29.84 -15.07 21.79
CA LYS A 40 31.05 -14.91 20.98
C LYS A 40 31.98 -13.82 21.53
N THR A 41 33.27 -13.99 21.30
CA THR A 41 34.35 -13.09 21.74
C THR A 41 34.46 -11.81 20.92
N ASP A 42 33.87 -11.77 19.71
CA ASP A 42 33.83 -10.60 18.82
C ASP A 42 33.01 -9.43 19.40
N GLY A 43 31.99 -9.73 20.21
CA GLY A 43 31.29 -8.81 21.10
C GLY A 43 30.43 -7.75 20.39
N GLU A 44 30.20 -7.88 19.07
CA GLU A 44 29.38 -6.96 18.28
C GLU A 44 27.89 -7.31 18.32
N LYS A 45 27.54 -8.60 18.33
CA LYS A 45 26.16 -9.10 18.38
C LYS A 45 26.05 -10.32 19.29
N LEU A 46 24.94 -10.42 20.03
CA LEU A 46 24.57 -11.65 20.72
C LEU A 46 23.96 -12.62 19.71
N GLY A 47 24.34 -13.90 19.79
CA GLY A 47 23.71 -14.96 19.01
C GLY A 47 22.36 -15.37 19.57
N GLY A 48 21.68 -16.30 18.89
CA GLY A 48 20.39 -16.83 19.32
C GLY A 48 19.19 -15.93 19.01
N HIS A 49 17.99 -16.48 19.16
CA HIS A 49 16.73 -15.77 18.90
C HIS A 49 16.32 -14.88 20.08
N ALA A 50 15.21 -14.14 19.94
CA ALA A 50 14.78 -13.14 20.92
C ALA A 50 14.51 -13.76 22.31
N ALA A 51 13.81 -14.90 22.37
CA ALA A 51 13.53 -15.59 23.63
C ALA A 51 14.79 -16.14 24.33
N GLN A 52 15.78 -16.63 23.58
CA GLN A 52 17.09 -17.00 24.14
C GLN A 52 17.84 -15.81 24.73
N ASN A 53 17.78 -14.65 24.07
CA ASN A 53 18.39 -13.42 24.59
C ASN A 53 17.64 -12.85 25.80
N TRP A 54 16.32 -13.04 25.86
CA TRP A 54 15.51 -12.68 27.03
C TRP A 54 15.82 -13.58 28.22
N CYS A 55 15.92 -14.90 28.00
CA CYS A 55 16.38 -15.87 29.00
C CYS A 55 17.79 -15.53 29.50
N LEU A 56 18.72 -15.20 28.58
CA LEU A 56 20.07 -14.76 28.96
C LEU A 56 20.03 -13.54 29.86
N LEU A 57 19.25 -12.50 29.50
CA LEU A 57 19.15 -11.27 30.30
C LEU A 57 18.56 -11.54 31.70
N GLY A 58 17.51 -12.36 31.78
CA GLY A 58 16.85 -12.72 33.04
C GLY A 58 17.78 -13.50 33.98
N LEU A 59 18.52 -14.47 33.44
CA LEU A 59 19.44 -15.30 34.20
C LEU A 59 20.83 -14.69 34.37
N PHE A 60 21.15 -13.60 33.66
CA PHE A 60 22.49 -12.99 33.68
C PHE A 60 23.02 -12.71 35.10
N PRO A 61 22.23 -12.14 36.03
CA PRO A 61 22.68 -11.92 37.41
C PRO A 61 23.03 -13.21 38.14
N ILE A 62 22.35 -14.31 37.81
CA ILE A 62 22.58 -15.63 38.44
C ILE A 62 23.82 -16.30 37.82
N LEU A 63 24.04 -16.11 36.51
CA LEU A 63 25.13 -16.76 35.78
C LEU A 63 26.51 -16.18 36.11
N VAL A 64 26.61 -14.89 36.41
CA VAL A 64 27.90 -14.21 36.63
C VAL A 64 27.94 -13.24 37.80
N GLY A 65 26.85 -13.07 38.55
CA GLY A 65 26.77 -12.07 39.62
C GLY A 65 27.77 -12.28 40.75
N ASP A 66 28.14 -13.54 41.04
CA ASP A 66 29.17 -13.92 42.01
C ASP A 66 30.60 -13.51 41.59
N ARG A 67 30.78 -13.13 40.32
CA ARG A 67 32.07 -12.77 39.72
C ARG A 67 32.25 -11.26 39.53
N ILE A 68 31.22 -10.47 39.81
CA ILE A 68 31.30 -9.02 39.68
C ILE A 68 32.00 -8.43 40.90
N LYS A 69 33.09 -7.72 40.67
CA LYS A 69 33.81 -6.98 41.69
C LYS A 69 33.06 -5.68 41.97
N ASP A 70 32.93 -5.32 43.24
CA ASP A 70 32.29 -4.09 43.69
C ASP A 70 30.94 -3.82 42.99
N PRO A 71 29.98 -4.77 43.06
CA PRO A 71 28.78 -4.74 42.22
C PRO A 71 27.89 -3.51 42.45
N LEU A 72 27.99 -2.84 43.59
CA LEU A 72 27.25 -1.61 43.86
C LEU A 72 27.85 -0.39 43.14
N ASP A 73 29.16 -0.41 42.86
CA ASP A 73 29.90 0.71 42.28
C ASP A 73 30.12 0.54 40.76
N ASP A 74 30.01 -0.68 40.22
CA ASP A 74 30.17 -0.92 38.78
C ASP A 74 28.94 -0.45 37.98
N GLU A 75 29.08 0.72 37.32
CA GLU A 75 28.00 1.35 36.55
C GLU A 75 27.46 0.46 35.41
N VAL A 76 28.31 -0.35 34.76
CA VAL A 76 27.88 -1.22 33.65
C VAL A 76 27.09 -2.42 34.17
N TRP A 77 27.45 -2.93 35.34
CA TRP A 77 26.66 -3.93 36.04
C TRP A 77 25.31 -3.37 36.46
N GLN A 78 25.28 -2.16 37.04
CA GLN A 78 24.04 -1.47 37.36
C GLN A 78 23.15 -1.25 36.12
N LEU A 79 23.74 -0.95 34.95
CA LEU A 79 23.01 -0.88 33.69
C LEU A 79 22.38 -2.22 33.28
N CYS A 80 23.08 -3.33 33.46
CA CYS A 80 22.54 -4.67 33.18
C CYS A 80 21.36 -5.00 34.10
N LEU A 81 21.47 -4.70 35.40
CA LEU A 81 20.41 -4.94 36.37
C LEU A 81 19.16 -4.10 36.09
N LYS A 82 19.34 -2.79 35.83
CA LYS A 82 18.23 -1.90 35.47
C LYS A 82 17.56 -2.33 34.16
N LEU A 83 18.34 -2.72 33.14
CA LEU A 83 17.77 -3.21 31.88
C LEU A 83 16.93 -4.48 32.10
N ARG A 84 17.42 -5.42 32.91
CA ARG A 84 16.67 -6.63 33.27
C ARG A 84 15.36 -6.28 33.97
N GLU A 85 15.39 -5.41 34.98
CA GLU A 85 14.21 -5.02 35.74
C GLU A 85 13.18 -4.24 34.89
N ILE A 86 13.64 -3.39 33.98
CA ILE A 86 12.79 -2.73 32.98
C ILE A 86 12.07 -3.77 32.10
N VAL A 87 12.81 -4.76 31.60
CA VAL A 87 12.24 -5.82 30.75
C VAL A 87 11.25 -6.67 31.54
N ASP A 88 11.55 -7.02 32.79
CA ASP A 88 10.65 -7.78 33.67
C ASP A 88 9.31 -7.04 33.88
N LEU A 89 9.34 -5.72 34.10
CA LEU A 89 8.13 -4.91 34.26
C LEU A 89 7.34 -4.77 32.96
N ILE A 90 8.02 -4.56 31.82
CA ILE A 90 7.38 -4.40 30.51
C ILE A 90 6.71 -5.71 30.06
N CYS A 91 7.35 -6.84 30.33
CA CYS A 91 6.88 -8.17 29.97
C CYS A 91 5.94 -8.77 31.03
N ALA A 92 5.58 -8.04 32.09
CA ALA A 92 4.71 -8.57 33.13
C ALA A 92 3.29 -8.81 32.58
N PRO A 93 2.69 -10.01 32.78
CA PRO A 93 1.32 -10.31 32.31
C PRO A 93 0.25 -9.50 33.06
N LYS A 94 0.59 -8.96 34.22
CA LYS A 94 -0.18 -8.05 35.06
C LYS A 94 0.76 -7.02 35.67
N ILE A 95 0.37 -5.75 35.66
CA ILE A 95 1.16 -4.65 36.21
C ILE A 95 0.24 -3.63 36.91
N HIS A 96 0.64 -3.20 38.10
CA HIS A 96 -0.08 -2.20 38.89
C HIS A 96 0.39 -0.77 38.59
N THR A 97 -0.48 0.22 38.78
CA THR A 97 -0.19 1.63 38.48
C THR A 97 1.04 2.18 39.21
N ASN A 98 1.31 1.72 40.44
CA ASN A 98 2.53 2.06 41.18
C ASN A 98 3.80 1.47 40.54
N GLN A 99 3.72 0.26 39.99
CA GLN A 99 4.81 -0.36 39.23
C GLN A 99 5.06 0.36 37.90
N VAL A 100 4.01 0.91 37.27
CA VAL A 100 4.15 1.75 36.06
C VAL A 100 4.86 3.07 36.38
N ALA A 101 4.54 3.70 37.50
CA ALA A 101 5.24 4.90 37.97
C ALA A 101 6.72 4.60 38.27
N TYR A 102 7.00 3.46 38.91
CA TYR A 102 8.36 2.99 39.14
C TYR A 102 9.12 2.71 37.84
N LEU A 103 8.49 2.04 36.88
CA LEU A 103 9.05 1.78 35.55
C LEU A 103 9.50 3.07 34.85
N LYS A 104 8.72 4.15 34.97
CA LYS A 104 9.08 5.46 34.40
C LYS A 104 10.40 5.99 34.98
N ILE A 105 10.52 5.99 36.30
CA ILE A 105 11.74 6.44 37.00
C ILE A 105 12.93 5.55 36.60
N LEU A 106 12.71 4.24 36.59
CA LEU A 106 13.75 3.26 36.25
C LEU A 106 14.28 3.44 34.81
N ILE A 107 13.40 3.75 33.84
CA ILE A 107 13.78 4.06 32.46
C ILE A 107 14.58 5.36 32.37
N GLU A 108 14.16 6.41 33.09
CA GLU A 108 14.88 7.69 33.13
C GLU A 108 16.29 7.51 33.70
N GLU A 109 16.43 6.82 34.83
CA GLU A 109 17.73 6.49 35.43
C GLU A 109 18.60 5.64 34.50
N TYR A 110 18.02 4.62 33.86
CA TYR A 110 18.74 3.76 32.92
C TYR A 110 19.29 4.56 31.71
N ILE A 111 18.48 5.47 31.13
CA ILE A 111 18.92 6.29 30.00
C ILE A 111 20.01 7.28 30.42
N GLN A 112 19.86 7.91 31.59
CA GLN A 112 20.86 8.82 32.14
C GLN A 112 22.19 8.11 32.36
N LEU A 113 22.18 7.00 33.11
CA LEU A 113 23.37 6.20 33.41
C LEU A 113 24.01 5.68 32.12
N ARG A 114 23.23 5.17 31.15
CA ARG A 114 23.77 4.65 29.89
C ARG A 114 24.49 5.76 29.11
N THR A 115 23.92 6.96 29.11
CA THR A 115 24.47 8.10 28.37
C THR A 115 25.76 8.60 29.04
N ALA A 116 25.82 8.56 30.37
CA ALA A 116 27.03 8.91 31.13
C ALA A 116 28.15 7.87 30.97
N THR A 117 27.83 6.57 31.05
CA THR A 117 28.82 5.48 30.98
C THR A 117 29.32 5.19 29.56
N PHE A 118 28.54 5.53 28.51
CA PHE A 118 28.92 5.34 27.10
C PHE A 118 28.61 6.59 26.24
N PRO A 119 29.28 7.74 26.48
CA PRO A 119 28.99 9.00 25.81
C PRO A 119 29.28 8.95 24.30
N GLU A 120 30.20 8.08 23.87
CA GLU A 120 30.56 7.86 22.47
C GLU A 120 29.55 7.00 21.70
N LYS A 121 28.59 6.37 22.40
CA LYS A 121 27.57 5.50 21.80
C LYS A 121 26.19 6.15 21.81
N THR A 122 25.78 6.67 20.66
CA THR A 122 24.45 7.27 20.46
C THR A 122 23.30 6.33 20.86
N LEU A 123 22.24 6.91 21.41
CA LEU A 123 21.02 6.18 21.75
C LEU A 123 20.34 5.67 20.47
N LYS A 124 20.07 4.36 20.43
CA LYS A 124 19.28 3.74 19.35
C LYS A 124 17.79 4.09 19.48
N PRO A 125 16.99 4.04 18.40
CA PRO A 125 15.54 4.29 18.43
C PRO A 125 14.78 3.50 19.51
N LYS A 126 15.20 2.27 19.82
CA LYS A 126 14.61 1.45 20.90
C LYS A 126 14.64 2.15 22.27
N HIS A 127 15.67 2.95 22.57
CA HIS A 127 15.73 3.72 23.82
C HIS A 127 14.74 4.88 23.82
N HIS A 128 14.50 5.51 22.67
CA HIS A 128 13.46 6.53 22.57
C HIS A 128 12.06 5.94 22.74
N TYR A 129 11.80 4.78 22.11
CA TYR A 129 10.52 4.10 22.28
C TYR A 129 10.26 3.72 23.72
N LEU A 130 11.29 3.24 24.43
CA LEU A 130 11.20 2.83 25.84
C LEU A 130 10.58 3.90 26.74
N VAL A 131 10.89 5.19 26.51
CA VAL A 131 10.35 6.32 27.30
C VAL A 131 8.82 6.40 27.26
N HIS A 132 8.19 5.89 26.20
CA HIS A 132 6.73 5.91 26.04
C HIS A 132 6.03 4.71 26.69
N TYR A 133 6.77 3.66 27.09
CA TYR A 133 6.17 2.42 27.58
C TYR A 133 5.29 2.62 28.83
N PRO A 134 5.65 3.44 29.83
CA PRO A 134 4.77 3.70 30.96
C PRO A 134 3.40 4.26 30.56
N GLU A 135 3.37 5.25 29.67
CA GLU A 135 2.11 5.84 29.18
C GLU A 135 1.30 4.83 28.36
N LEU A 136 1.96 4.07 27.51
CA LEU A 136 1.31 3.02 26.71
C LEU A 136 0.71 1.93 27.62
N ILE A 137 1.36 1.56 28.73
CA ILE A 137 0.81 0.61 29.71
C ILE A 137 -0.44 1.19 30.39
N LEU A 138 -0.46 2.48 30.73
CA LEU A 138 -1.65 3.12 31.30
C LEU A 138 -2.81 3.17 30.30
N GLN A 139 -2.50 3.38 29.02
CA GLN A 139 -3.51 3.51 27.98
C GLN A 139 -4.08 2.18 27.49
N PHE A 140 -3.23 1.15 27.36
CA PHE A 140 -3.60 -0.10 26.71
C PHE A 140 -3.52 -1.34 27.62
N GLY A 141 -3.08 -1.18 28.87
CA GLY A 141 -2.82 -2.30 29.78
C GLY A 141 -1.45 -2.96 29.56
N PRO A 142 -1.20 -4.15 30.15
CA PRO A 142 0.08 -4.84 30.02
C PRO A 142 0.50 -5.05 28.56
N LEU A 143 1.63 -4.48 28.15
CA LEU A 143 2.02 -4.45 26.73
C LEU A 143 2.39 -5.81 26.16
N ILE A 144 2.71 -6.80 26.99
CA ILE A 144 2.93 -8.17 26.53
C ILE A 144 1.69 -8.75 25.81
N ARG A 145 0.49 -8.26 26.13
CA ARG A 145 -0.76 -8.68 25.47
C ARG A 145 -0.98 -8.05 24.09
N LEU A 146 -0.13 -7.09 23.72
CA LEU A 146 -0.18 -6.37 22.44
C LEU A 146 1.01 -6.75 21.56
N TRP A 147 1.79 -7.76 21.97
CA TRP A 147 3.00 -8.16 21.25
C TRP A 147 2.65 -9.03 20.03
N THR A 148 3.39 -8.82 18.94
CA THR A 148 3.10 -9.45 17.65
C THR A 148 3.42 -10.94 17.58
N LEU A 149 4.12 -11.48 18.60
CA LEU A 149 4.38 -12.92 18.76
C LEU A 149 3.09 -13.75 18.80
N HIS A 150 2.00 -13.19 19.33
CA HIS A 150 0.69 -13.85 19.35
C HIS A 150 0.16 -14.14 17.94
N PHE A 151 0.35 -13.21 17.00
CA PHE A 151 -0.07 -13.38 15.61
C PHE A 151 0.81 -14.39 14.85
N GLU A 152 2.10 -14.49 15.20
CA GLU A 152 3.00 -15.49 14.60
C GLU A 152 2.65 -16.92 15.06
N ILE A 153 2.23 -17.09 16.31
CA ILE A 153 1.75 -18.38 16.86
C ILE A 153 0.39 -18.76 16.27
N MET A 154 -0.55 -17.82 16.17
CA MET A 154 -1.85 -18.04 15.54
C MET A 154 -1.71 -18.52 14.09
N ASP A 155 -0.93 -17.81 13.27
CA ASP A 155 -0.69 -18.15 11.86
C ASP A 155 -0.02 -19.54 11.71
N SER A 156 0.79 -19.95 12.70
CA SER A 156 1.43 -21.27 12.68
C SER A 156 0.49 -22.40 13.12
N ILE A 157 -0.35 -22.20 14.13
CA ILE A 157 -1.37 -23.17 14.56
C ILE A 157 -2.42 -23.33 13.46
N GLU A 158 -2.81 -22.24 12.82
CA GLU A 158 -3.74 -22.25 11.68
C GLU A 158 -3.20 -23.11 10.53
N LYS A 159 -1.93 -22.92 10.12
CA LYS A 159 -1.29 -23.71 9.06
C LYS A 159 -1.19 -25.20 9.41
N ALA A 160 -0.88 -25.52 10.67
CA ALA A 160 -0.79 -26.90 11.14
C ALA A 160 -2.16 -27.60 11.08
N ILE A 161 -3.22 -26.93 11.55
CA ILE A 161 -4.58 -27.46 11.51
C ILE A 161 -5.07 -27.62 10.07
N GLN A 162 -4.80 -26.64 9.20
CA GLN A 162 -5.15 -26.71 7.77
C GLN A 162 -4.41 -27.85 7.04
N THR A 163 -3.21 -28.23 7.48
CA THR A 163 -2.48 -29.37 6.90
C THR A 163 -3.15 -30.71 7.25
N VAL A 164 -3.67 -30.83 8.48
CA VAL A 164 -4.30 -32.07 8.99
C VAL A 164 -5.77 -32.17 8.60
N VAL A 165 -6.47 -31.04 8.54
CA VAL A 165 -7.90 -30.93 8.20
C VAL A 165 -8.11 -29.74 7.24
N PRO A 166 -7.75 -29.89 5.94
CA PRO A 166 -7.81 -28.80 4.96
C PRO A 166 -9.22 -28.34 4.59
N GLN A 167 -10.24 -29.11 4.96
CA GLN A 167 -11.66 -28.81 4.67
C GLN A 167 -12.39 -28.21 5.87
N LEU A 168 -11.68 -27.65 6.85
CA LEU A 168 -12.33 -26.98 7.97
C LEU A 168 -12.87 -25.61 7.51
N ASP A 169 -14.13 -25.34 7.81
CA ASP A 169 -14.78 -24.06 7.59
C ASP A 169 -14.01 -22.92 8.28
N GLU A 170 -13.84 -21.77 7.62
CA GLU A 170 -12.92 -20.70 8.04
C GLU A 170 -13.36 -20.09 9.38
N ALA A 171 -14.68 -19.97 9.65
CA ALA A 171 -15.19 -19.49 10.94
C ALA A 171 -14.96 -20.51 12.07
N LYS A 172 -15.07 -21.82 11.77
CA LYS A 172 -14.73 -22.89 12.72
C LYS A 172 -13.23 -22.97 12.98
N LEU A 173 -12.41 -22.75 11.96
CA LEU A 173 -10.97 -22.73 12.07
C LEU A 173 -10.50 -21.55 12.92
N GLU A 174 -11.03 -20.35 12.68
CA GLU A 174 -10.72 -19.18 13.48
C GLU A 174 -11.14 -19.36 14.95
N THR A 175 -12.34 -19.92 15.19
CA THR A 175 -12.81 -20.23 16.55
C THR A 175 -11.91 -21.26 17.24
N LEU A 176 -11.51 -22.31 16.52
CA LEU A 176 -10.64 -23.36 17.02
C LEU A 176 -9.22 -22.85 17.31
N VAL A 177 -8.63 -22.07 16.39
CA VAL A 177 -7.30 -21.46 16.57
C VAL A 177 -7.31 -20.52 17.75
N ASN A 178 -8.34 -19.65 17.86
CA ASN A 178 -8.49 -18.75 18.99
C ASN A 178 -8.62 -19.53 20.30
N GLU A 179 -9.46 -20.57 20.37
CA GLU A 179 -9.63 -21.33 21.61
C GLU A 179 -8.36 -22.09 22.00
N LEU A 180 -7.67 -22.73 21.05
CA LEU A 180 -6.38 -23.39 21.28
C LEU A 180 -5.32 -22.41 21.78
N VAL A 181 -5.23 -21.23 21.17
CA VAL A 181 -4.29 -20.17 21.57
C VAL A 181 -4.64 -19.60 22.95
N THR A 182 -5.94 -19.43 23.26
CA THR A 182 -6.39 -18.95 24.57
C THR A 182 -6.12 -19.97 25.68
N LYS A 183 -6.15 -21.27 25.35
CA LYS A 183 -5.88 -22.38 26.29
C LYS A 183 -4.39 -22.64 26.50
N VAL A 184 -3.56 -22.43 25.48
CA VAL A 184 -2.08 -22.50 25.58
C VAL A 184 -1.52 -21.32 26.37
N GLY A 185 -2.14 -20.14 26.26
CA GLY A 185 -1.69 -18.94 26.96
C GLY A 185 -0.24 -18.56 26.62
N ASP A 186 0.48 -18.01 27.60
CA ASP A 186 1.89 -17.61 27.45
C ASP A 186 2.89 -18.78 27.62
N GLU A 187 2.42 -20.02 27.79
CA GLU A 187 3.25 -21.19 28.14
C GLU A 187 3.94 -21.87 26.94
N GLY A 188 3.64 -21.41 25.71
CA GLY A 188 4.36 -21.83 24.50
C GLY A 188 3.83 -23.11 23.82
N PRO A 189 4.32 -23.41 22.61
CA PRO A 189 3.73 -24.41 21.71
C PRO A 189 3.82 -25.85 22.20
N ASP A 190 4.73 -26.17 23.13
CA ASP A 190 4.89 -27.52 23.70
C ASP A 190 3.69 -27.94 24.56
N HIS A 191 2.89 -26.99 25.04
CA HIS A 191 1.71 -27.25 25.86
C HIS A 191 0.49 -27.73 25.05
N LEU A 192 0.54 -27.61 23.71
CA LEU A 192 -0.49 -28.12 22.81
C LEU A 192 -0.67 -29.65 22.92
N GLN A 193 0.35 -30.39 23.42
CA GLN A 193 0.29 -31.84 23.60
C GLN A 193 -0.61 -32.30 24.76
N PHE A 194 -1.01 -31.39 25.65
CA PHE A 194 -1.81 -31.69 26.85
C PHE A 194 -3.32 -31.45 26.68
N ILE A 195 -3.75 -30.98 25.50
CA ILE A 195 -5.16 -30.70 25.19
C ILE A 195 -5.97 -32.00 25.16
N GLN A 196 -7.09 -32.03 25.89
CA GLN A 196 -7.94 -33.21 26.01
C GLN A 196 -9.17 -33.14 25.09
N GLU A 197 -9.84 -34.29 24.90
CA GLU A 197 -11.01 -34.40 24.03
C GLU A 197 -12.17 -33.51 24.44
N ASP A 198 -12.36 -33.37 25.75
CA ASP A 198 -13.44 -32.54 26.28
C ASP A 198 -13.26 -31.04 26.00
N ASP A 199 -12.03 -30.59 25.67
CA ASP A 199 -11.70 -29.18 25.50
C ASP A 199 -12.18 -28.61 24.15
N ILE A 200 -12.19 -29.42 23.08
CA ILE A 200 -12.51 -28.95 21.70
C ILE A 200 -13.50 -29.84 20.94
N LYS A 201 -14.04 -30.90 21.57
CA LYS A 201 -15.05 -31.80 20.96
C LYS A 201 -16.31 -31.10 20.45
N HIS A 202 -16.61 -29.91 20.95
CA HIS A 202 -17.78 -29.14 20.57
C HIS A 202 -17.61 -28.40 19.23
N LEU A 203 -16.38 -28.27 18.73
CA LEU A 203 -16.05 -27.58 17.48
C LEU A 203 -15.78 -28.52 16.31
N LEU A 204 -15.51 -29.80 16.58
CA LEU A 204 -15.00 -30.76 15.61
C LEU A 204 -15.74 -32.09 15.63
N THR A 205 -15.82 -32.77 14.49
CA THR A 205 -16.29 -34.16 14.46
C THR A 205 -15.25 -35.10 15.10
N PRO A 206 -15.65 -36.25 15.66
CA PRO A 206 -14.73 -37.19 16.32
C PRO A 206 -13.54 -37.64 15.45
N VAL A 207 -13.74 -37.69 14.12
CA VAL A 207 -12.69 -38.08 13.16
C VAL A 207 -11.70 -36.93 12.92
N GLN A 208 -12.17 -35.69 12.80
CA GLN A 208 -11.31 -34.50 12.68
C GLN A 208 -10.48 -34.31 13.95
N PHE A 209 -11.11 -34.50 15.11
CA PHE A 209 -10.46 -34.43 16.41
C PHE A 209 -9.35 -35.47 16.56
N ARG A 210 -9.62 -36.75 16.24
CA ARG A 210 -8.59 -37.82 16.30
C ARG A 210 -7.40 -37.57 15.37
N LYS A 211 -7.61 -36.95 14.19
CA LYS A 211 -6.52 -36.57 13.28
C LYS A 211 -5.64 -35.47 13.87
N ILE A 212 -6.25 -34.43 14.44
CA ILE A 212 -5.54 -33.32 15.09
C ILE A 212 -4.78 -33.82 16.32
N LEU A 213 -5.40 -34.64 17.17
CA LEU A 213 -4.75 -35.25 18.34
C LEU A 213 -3.56 -36.13 17.97
N HIS A 214 -3.66 -36.91 16.88
CA HIS A 214 -2.56 -37.76 16.42
C HIS A 214 -1.34 -36.93 15.99
N SER A 215 -1.56 -35.80 15.29
CA SER A 215 -0.49 -34.91 14.85
C SER A 215 0.08 -34.06 16.00
N LEU A 216 -0.75 -33.71 17.00
CA LEU A 216 -0.33 -33.05 18.25
C LEU A 216 0.50 -33.97 19.16
N LYS A 217 0.09 -35.23 19.35
CA LYS A 217 0.83 -36.22 20.16
C LYS A 217 2.06 -36.79 19.47
N GLY A 218 2.12 -36.71 18.14
CA GLY A 218 3.29 -37.12 17.33
C GLY A 218 4.41 -36.06 17.26
N GLY A 219 4.20 -34.87 17.81
CA GLY A 219 5.20 -33.78 17.83
C GLY A 219 5.43 -33.09 16.49
N GLU A 220 4.68 -33.42 15.44
CA GLU A 220 4.84 -32.84 14.08
C GLU A 220 4.57 -31.33 14.07
N ILE A 221 3.58 -30.89 14.83
CA ILE A 221 3.19 -29.48 14.96
C ILE A 221 4.27 -28.71 15.74
N THR A 222 4.83 -29.31 16.79
CA THR A 222 5.93 -28.76 17.58
C THR A 222 7.22 -28.63 16.77
N VAL A 223 7.56 -29.64 15.96
CA VAL A 223 8.72 -29.63 15.05
C VAL A 223 8.57 -28.59 13.93
N ALA A 224 7.36 -28.42 13.39
CA ALA A 224 7.07 -27.36 12.42
C ALA A 224 7.22 -25.96 13.03
N LEU A 225 6.76 -25.75 14.28
CA LEU A 225 6.93 -24.50 15.03
C LEU A 225 8.41 -24.17 15.31
N ILE A 226 9.23 -25.16 15.68
CA ILE A 226 10.68 -24.99 15.91
C ILE A 226 11.43 -24.61 14.62
N ASN A 227 11.07 -25.21 13.48
CA ASN A 227 11.70 -24.92 12.19
C ASN A 227 11.29 -23.54 11.62
N ILE A 228 10.07 -23.07 11.91
CA ILE A 228 9.56 -21.77 11.43
C ILE A 228 10.11 -20.60 12.26
N LEU A 229 10.35 -20.80 13.56
CA LEU A 229 10.92 -19.77 14.46
C LEU A 229 12.45 -19.61 14.31
N SER A 230 13.09 -20.40 13.45
CA SER A 230 14.52 -20.30 13.13
C SER A 230 14.72 -19.46 11.85
N PRO A 231 15.22 -18.20 11.92
CA PRO A 231 15.56 -17.46 10.72
C PRO A 231 16.87 -17.98 10.12
N SER A 232 16.84 -18.34 8.83
CA SER A 232 18.03 -18.53 8.01
C SER A 232 18.83 -17.22 7.98
N SER A 233 20.13 -17.32 8.28
CA SER A 233 21.05 -16.18 8.38
C SER A 233 21.23 -15.50 7.01
N PRO A 234 21.07 -14.17 6.88
CA PRO A 234 21.54 -13.45 5.70
C PRO A 234 23.07 -13.27 5.77
N GLU A 235 23.74 -13.54 4.65
CA GLU A 235 25.17 -13.30 4.46
C GLU A 235 25.55 -11.81 4.62
N PRO A 236 26.74 -11.49 5.16
CA PRO A 236 27.21 -10.12 5.28
C PRO A 236 27.87 -9.63 3.97
N LEU A 237 27.39 -8.50 3.43
CA LEU A 237 28.08 -7.73 2.39
C LEU A 237 29.17 -6.82 2.98
N PRO A 238 30.22 -6.46 2.21
CA PRO A 238 31.44 -5.85 2.73
C PRO A 238 31.28 -4.36 3.03
N VAL A 239 32.01 -3.91 4.06
CA VAL A 239 32.14 -2.51 4.46
C VAL A 239 33.19 -1.83 3.58
N ALA A 240 32.78 -0.83 2.79
CA ALA A 240 33.70 0.08 2.12
C ALA A 240 33.81 1.40 2.91
N SER A 241 34.97 1.64 3.48
CA SER A 241 35.40 2.93 4.01
C SER A 241 35.96 3.78 2.86
N SER A 242 35.32 4.91 2.54
CA SER A 242 36.04 6.12 2.12
C SER A 242 35.15 7.37 2.26
N SER A 243 35.78 8.45 2.65
CA SER A 243 35.22 9.77 2.91
C SER A 243 34.99 10.55 1.62
N THR A 244 33.87 10.30 0.96
CA THR A 244 33.18 11.18 0.01
C THR A 244 31.73 10.70 -0.06
N CYS A 245 30.73 11.59 0.06
CA CYS A 245 29.32 11.18 0.03
C CYS A 245 29.00 10.51 -1.33
N PRO A 246 28.67 9.21 -1.39
CA PRO A 246 28.36 8.48 -2.63
C PRO A 246 27.21 9.12 -3.45
N ILE A 247 26.34 9.86 -2.74
CA ILE A 247 25.21 10.61 -3.27
C ILE A 247 25.64 11.70 -4.26
N SER A 248 26.75 12.41 -3.99
CA SER A 248 27.19 13.50 -4.88
C SER A 248 27.63 12.91 -6.22
N LEU A 249 28.39 11.81 -6.19
CA LEU A 249 28.89 11.14 -7.39
C LEU A 249 27.75 10.55 -8.25
N THR A 250 26.79 9.86 -7.63
CA THR A 250 25.63 9.28 -8.34
C THR A 250 24.68 10.34 -8.92
N VAL A 251 24.42 11.41 -8.17
CA VAL A 251 23.59 12.53 -8.65
C VAL A 251 24.32 13.32 -9.76
N HIS A 252 25.65 13.45 -9.70
CA HIS A 252 26.44 14.06 -10.77
C HIS A 252 26.55 13.18 -12.03
N ALA A 253 26.53 11.85 -11.88
CA ALA A 253 26.46 10.89 -12.98
C ALA A 253 25.07 10.87 -13.67
N GLY A 254 24.07 11.54 -13.10
CA GLY A 254 22.71 11.55 -13.62
C GLY A 254 21.94 10.25 -13.33
N GLU A 255 22.42 9.44 -12.40
CA GLU A 255 21.78 8.19 -11.99
C GLU A 255 20.79 8.42 -10.84
N ARG A 256 19.84 7.49 -10.69
CA ARG A 256 18.86 7.56 -9.60
C ARG A 256 19.51 7.06 -8.29
N PRO A 257 19.55 7.86 -7.21
CA PRO A 257 20.21 7.44 -5.97
C PRO A 257 19.53 6.25 -5.31
N ALA A 258 20.31 5.42 -4.61
CA ALA A 258 19.81 4.29 -3.83
C ALA A 258 18.76 4.75 -2.79
N PRO A 259 17.83 3.87 -2.36
CA PRO A 259 16.76 4.25 -1.44
C PRO A 259 17.25 4.91 -0.14
N ASP A 260 18.38 4.46 0.42
CA ASP A 260 18.97 5.04 1.64
C ASP A 260 19.53 6.45 1.41
N ASP A 261 20.23 6.64 0.30
CA ASP A 261 20.79 7.93 -0.11
C ASP A 261 19.69 8.95 -0.38
N ARG A 262 18.64 8.53 -1.08
CA ARG A 262 17.45 9.36 -1.32
C ARG A 262 16.77 9.74 -0.01
N ARG A 263 16.60 8.80 0.93
CA ARG A 263 16.06 9.09 2.27
C ARG A 263 16.96 10.08 3.03
N HIS A 264 18.28 9.96 2.92
CA HIS A 264 19.23 10.88 3.54
C HIS A 264 19.10 12.29 2.96
N LEU A 265 19.06 12.44 1.63
CA LEU A 265 18.82 13.72 0.97
C LEU A 265 17.53 14.39 1.44
N ILE A 266 16.43 13.63 1.51
CA ILE A 266 15.14 14.15 2.00
C ILE A 266 15.25 14.61 3.46
N ARG A 267 15.96 13.86 4.32
CA ARG A 267 16.17 14.26 5.72
C ARG A 267 16.94 15.57 5.80
N VAL A 268 18.10 15.67 5.15
CA VAL A 268 18.95 16.87 5.14
C VAL A 268 18.19 18.07 4.57
N THR A 269 17.43 17.87 3.49
CA THR A 269 16.61 18.91 2.87
C THR A 269 15.54 19.43 3.83
N VAL A 270 14.79 18.52 4.48
CA VAL A 270 13.74 18.93 5.43
C VAL A 270 14.34 19.58 6.68
N ASP A 271 15.49 19.12 7.16
CA ASP A 271 16.17 19.72 8.29
C ASP A 271 16.58 21.17 7.96
N ALA A 272 17.14 21.42 6.76
CA ALA A 272 17.42 22.78 6.26
C ALA A 272 16.15 23.63 6.08
N MET A 273 15.06 23.07 5.53
CA MET A 273 13.77 23.77 5.45
C MET A 273 13.25 24.20 6.84
N ARG A 274 13.53 23.40 7.88
CA ARG A 274 13.07 23.65 9.25
C ARG A 274 13.86 24.71 10.00
N GLU A 275 15.03 25.10 9.51
CA GLU A 275 15.75 26.29 9.98
C GLU A 275 14.94 27.57 9.69
N HIS A 276 14.16 27.58 8.61
CA HIS A 276 13.31 28.71 8.23
C HIS A 276 11.85 28.56 8.68
N SER A 277 11.31 27.34 8.65
CA SER A 277 9.91 27.06 9.00
C SER A 277 9.80 25.72 9.71
N LEU A 278 9.51 25.74 11.01
CA LEU A 278 9.41 24.51 11.82
C LEU A 278 8.35 23.52 11.31
N ASN A 279 7.33 24.02 10.60
CA ASN A 279 6.28 23.23 9.95
C ASN A 279 6.05 23.70 8.51
N PRO A 280 6.96 23.37 7.56
CA PRO A 280 6.83 23.82 6.18
C PRO A 280 5.50 23.38 5.58
N THR A 281 4.78 24.33 4.99
CA THR A 281 3.51 24.14 4.29
C THR A 281 3.70 23.33 3.01
N ARG A 282 2.61 22.83 2.43
CA ARG A 282 2.69 22.07 1.17
C ARG A 282 3.24 22.92 0.03
N ARG A 283 2.93 24.21 0.01
CA ARG A 283 3.45 25.15 -1.00
C ARG A 283 4.97 25.29 -0.90
N GLU A 284 5.51 25.43 0.31
CA GLU A 284 6.96 25.50 0.52
C GLU A 284 7.65 24.18 0.13
N CYS A 285 7.07 23.02 0.46
CA CYS A 285 7.58 21.72 -0.02
C CYS A 285 7.55 21.60 -1.55
N VAL A 286 6.54 22.17 -2.23
CA VAL A 286 6.45 22.16 -3.69
C VAL A 286 7.59 22.95 -4.31
N VAL A 287 7.87 24.16 -3.81
CA VAL A 287 8.97 25.00 -4.32
C VAL A 287 10.31 24.28 -4.23
N VAL A 288 10.59 23.64 -3.10
CA VAL A 288 11.82 22.87 -2.90
C VAL A 288 11.87 21.63 -3.78
N ALA A 289 10.75 20.92 -3.93
CA ALA A 289 10.68 19.75 -4.81
C ALA A 289 10.95 20.12 -6.27
N ILE A 290 10.37 21.22 -6.77
CA ILE A 290 10.65 21.75 -8.11
C ILE A 290 12.14 22.05 -8.28
N ALA A 291 12.75 22.72 -7.30
CA ALA A 291 14.17 23.05 -7.36
C ALA A 291 15.06 21.80 -7.42
N ILE A 292 14.74 20.76 -6.63
CA ILE A 292 15.47 19.48 -6.64
C ILE A 292 15.35 18.80 -8.01
N THR A 293 14.13 18.70 -8.56
CA THR A 293 13.91 17.99 -9.83
C THR A 293 14.44 18.75 -11.02
N GLN A 294 14.40 20.09 -11.03
CA GLN A 294 15.02 20.92 -12.07
C GLN A 294 16.55 20.81 -12.07
N LYS A 295 17.16 20.79 -10.88
CA LYS A 295 18.61 20.68 -10.75
C LYS A 295 19.14 19.30 -11.12
N HIS A 296 18.36 18.26 -10.87
CA HIS A 296 18.75 16.86 -11.04
C HIS A 296 17.62 16.02 -11.67
N PRO A 297 17.27 16.28 -12.94
CA PRO A 297 16.08 15.69 -13.57
C PRO A 297 16.20 14.18 -13.77
N ASN A 298 17.39 13.66 -14.07
CA ASN A 298 17.54 12.21 -14.24
C ASN A 298 17.45 11.43 -12.92
N SER A 299 17.78 12.08 -11.80
CA SER A 299 17.81 11.46 -10.47
C SER A 299 16.48 11.56 -9.71
N PHE A 300 15.72 12.64 -9.86
CA PHE A 300 14.55 12.91 -9.00
C PHE A 300 13.24 13.23 -9.73
N LEU A 301 13.27 13.45 -11.05
CA LEU A 301 12.05 13.68 -11.81
C LEU A 301 11.23 12.39 -11.87
N ASP A 302 9.93 12.50 -11.61
CA ASP A 302 8.96 11.43 -11.79
C ASP A 302 8.72 11.25 -13.28
N LYS A 303 9.50 10.36 -13.89
CA LYS A 303 9.39 9.97 -15.30
C LYS A 303 9.23 8.47 -15.43
N ASN A 304 8.54 8.03 -16.47
CA ASN A 304 8.43 6.60 -16.82
C ASN A 304 9.72 6.10 -17.51
N GLU A 305 9.74 4.82 -17.86
CA GLU A 305 10.87 4.12 -18.50
C GLU A 305 11.32 4.76 -19.82
N VAL A 306 10.42 5.46 -20.53
CA VAL A 306 10.69 6.15 -21.80
C VAL A 306 11.01 7.64 -21.58
N GLY A 307 11.08 8.08 -20.32
CA GLY A 307 11.41 9.45 -19.95
C GLY A 307 10.24 10.45 -19.96
N GLN A 308 9.00 10.00 -20.16
CA GLN A 308 7.82 10.89 -20.10
C GLN A 308 7.44 11.22 -18.65
N LEU A 309 7.02 12.47 -18.43
CA LEU A 309 6.68 13.00 -17.11
C LEU A 309 5.40 12.39 -16.52
N ILE A 310 5.42 12.05 -15.24
CA ILE A 310 4.26 11.56 -14.47
C ILE A 310 3.73 12.68 -13.55
N GLY A 311 2.46 13.07 -13.73
CA GLY A 311 1.82 14.19 -13.05
C GLY A 311 2.63 15.49 -13.21
N CYS A 312 2.75 16.23 -12.12
CA CYS A 312 3.61 17.42 -12.03
C CYS A 312 5.13 17.12 -12.03
N GLY A 313 5.57 15.85 -12.10
CA GLY A 313 6.98 15.48 -12.23
C GLY A 313 7.82 15.51 -10.95
N TYR A 314 7.30 16.06 -9.86
CA TYR A 314 8.04 16.18 -8.58
C TYR A 314 7.23 15.63 -7.40
N PHE A 315 6.15 14.90 -7.66
CA PHE A 315 5.21 14.47 -6.64
C PHE A 315 5.85 13.53 -5.62
N SER A 316 6.68 12.58 -6.06
CA SER A 316 7.33 11.64 -5.16
C SER A 316 8.26 12.35 -4.17
N VAL A 317 8.99 13.37 -4.65
CA VAL A 317 9.82 14.25 -3.81
C VAL A 317 8.95 15.03 -2.85
N ILE A 318 7.86 15.67 -3.31
CA ILE A 318 6.91 16.36 -2.42
C ILE A 318 6.40 15.44 -1.33
N ASN A 319 5.97 14.22 -1.68
CA ASN A 319 5.34 13.32 -0.72
C ASN A 319 6.36 12.87 0.33
N GLN A 320 7.61 12.63 -0.07
CA GLN A 320 8.71 12.32 0.84
C GLN A 320 9.04 13.49 1.77
N LEU A 321 9.18 14.70 1.24
CA LEU A 321 9.39 15.92 2.03
C LEU A 321 8.24 16.12 3.04
N LYS A 322 7.00 16.02 2.57
CA LYS A 322 5.81 16.22 3.41
C LYS A 322 5.68 15.18 4.51
N THR A 323 5.87 13.93 4.15
CA THR A 323 5.84 12.82 5.09
C THR A 323 6.90 13.01 6.17
N ARG A 324 8.13 13.40 5.81
CA ARG A 324 9.20 13.69 6.77
C ARG A 324 8.89 14.89 7.68
N VAL A 325 8.33 15.98 7.13
CA VAL A 325 7.85 17.13 7.91
C VAL A 325 6.79 16.69 8.92
N GLU A 326 5.80 15.89 8.50
CA GLU A 326 4.75 15.39 9.37
C GLU A 326 5.30 14.48 10.46
N TYR A 327 6.23 13.57 10.13
CA TYR A 327 6.92 12.72 11.11
C TYR A 327 7.63 13.54 12.19
N LEU A 328 8.36 14.58 11.80
CA LEU A 328 9.06 15.47 12.75
C LEU A 328 8.09 16.26 13.63
N ASN A 329 6.89 16.56 13.13
CA ASN A 329 5.88 17.34 13.84
C ASN A 329 4.87 16.50 14.64
N ARG A 330 5.03 15.16 14.70
CA ARG A 330 4.10 14.26 15.42
C ARG A 330 3.99 14.55 16.92
N GLY A 331 5.03 15.07 17.56
CA GLY A 331 5.07 15.38 19.00
C GLY A 331 4.74 16.82 19.38
N ASN A 332 4.41 17.69 18.42
CA ASN A 332 4.28 19.13 18.67
C ASN A 332 2.83 19.60 18.44
N THR A 333 2.00 19.51 19.48
CA THR A 333 0.57 19.86 19.42
C THR A 333 0.35 21.35 19.11
N LEU A 334 1.29 22.22 19.50
CA LEU A 334 1.23 23.68 19.31
C LEU A 334 1.47 24.11 17.85
N SER A 335 2.32 23.42 17.09
CA SER A 335 2.55 23.70 15.66
C SER A 335 1.47 23.10 14.74
N ARG A 336 0.55 22.30 15.31
CA ARG A 336 -0.61 21.69 14.65
C ARG A 336 -1.85 22.59 14.63
N LEU A 337 -1.81 23.71 15.35
CA LEU A 337 -2.84 24.75 15.27
C LEU A 337 -2.75 25.45 13.92
N ARG A 338 -3.57 25.02 12.96
CA ARG A 338 -3.98 25.91 11.86
C ARG A 338 -4.47 27.19 12.54
N LYS A 339 -3.83 28.33 12.26
CA LYS A 339 -4.39 29.64 12.61
C LYS A 339 -5.87 29.63 12.14
N PRO A 340 -6.83 29.94 13.02
CA PRO A 340 -8.21 30.06 12.58
C PRO A 340 -8.25 31.03 11.40
N LYS A 341 -8.93 30.62 10.33
CA LYS A 341 -9.18 31.50 9.19
C LYS A 341 -9.91 32.71 9.77
N ARG A 342 -9.29 33.90 9.75
CA ARG A 342 -9.97 35.16 10.08
C ARG A 342 -11.24 35.19 9.23
N THR A 343 -12.39 35.00 9.86
CA THR A 343 -13.66 35.44 9.32
C THR A 343 -13.62 36.96 9.37
N GLN A 344 -13.46 37.60 8.22
CA GLN A 344 -13.80 39.02 8.06
C GLN A 344 -15.32 39.13 8.20
N ARG A 345 -15.76 39.32 9.44
CA ARG A 345 -17.02 39.91 9.96
C ARG A 345 -16.70 40.08 11.45
N ASP A 346 -16.45 41.25 12.01
CA ASP A 346 -17.08 42.54 11.82
C ASP A 346 -16.04 43.65 12.08
N ASP A 347 -16.00 44.64 11.18
CA ASP A 347 -15.63 46.03 11.46
C ASP A 347 -16.26 46.83 10.29
N GLU A 348 -17.44 47.39 10.54
CA GLU A 348 -17.98 48.49 9.75
C GLU A 348 -17.09 49.71 10.02
N ASP A 349 -16.40 50.22 9.00
CA ASP A 349 -16.47 51.62 8.55
C ASP A 349 -15.41 51.90 7.47
N GLY A 350 -15.76 52.73 6.48
CA GLY A 350 -14.82 53.31 5.51
C GLY A 350 -14.70 52.59 4.16
N GLY A 351 -15.40 53.12 3.15
CA GLY A 351 -15.33 52.65 1.77
C GLY A 351 -14.01 52.92 1.06
N ASP A 352 -13.62 52.01 0.16
CA ASP A 352 -13.03 52.36 -1.13
C ASP A 352 -13.23 51.22 -2.14
N ASP A 353 -13.42 51.62 -3.38
CA ASP A 353 -13.91 50.84 -4.50
C ASP A 353 -12.75 50.03 -5.12
N GLN A 354 -12.66 48.74 -4.80
CA GLN A 354 -11.78 47.82 -5.53
C GLN A 354 -12.55 46.56 -5.93
N ARG A 355 -12.97 46.54 -7.20
CA ARG A 355 -13.56 45.41 -7.91
C ARG A 355 -12.82 44.12 -7.58
N ALA A 356 -13.51 43.22 -6.88
CA ALA A 356 -13.05 41.86 -6.70
C ALA A 356 -12.85 41.22 -8.08
N VAL A 357 -11.58 40.98 -8.44
CA VAL A 357 -11.21 40.22 -9.62
C VAL A 357 -11.84 38.84 -9.48
N ALA A 358 -12.81 38.55 -10.34
CA ALA A 358 -13.43 37.24 -10.46
C ALA A 358 -12.34 36.22 -10.81
N THR A 359 -11.91 35.42 -9.83
CA THR A 359 -11.06 34.25 -10.11
C THR A 359 -11.85 33.34 -11.03
N CYS A 360 -11.43 33.20 -12.28
CA CYS A 360 -12.06 32.26 -13.20
C CYS A 360 -12.02 30.85 -12.57
N VAL A 361 -13.15 30.15 -12.63
CA VAL A 361 -13.21 28.74 -12.25
C VAL A 361 -12.37 28.00 -13.28
N ARG A 362 -11.16 27.59 -12.90
CA ARG A 362 -10.28 26.78 -13.76
C ARG A 362 -10.99 25.45 -14.02
N VAL A 363 -11.56 25.28 -15.22
CA VAL A 363 -12.21 24.05 -15.65
C VAL A 363 -11.16 22.95 -15.69
N ASP A 364 -11.39 21.87 -14.95
CA ASP A 364 -10.46 20.75 -14.85
C ASP A 364 -10.66 19.81 -16.04
N SER A 365 -9.68 19.75 -16.95
CA SER A 365 -9.78 18.98 -18.21
C SER A 365 -9.32 17.53 -18.09
N TYR A 366 -8.84 17.08 -16.92
CA TYR A 366 -8.37 15.70 -16.68
C TYR A 366 -7.36 15.18 -17.72
N GLY A 367 -6.55 16.07 -18.31
CA GLY A 367 -5.55 15.71 -19.33
C GLY A 367 -6.10 15.69 -20.76
N CYS A 368 -7.36 16.10 -20.97
CA CYS A 368 -7.89 16.33 -22.30
C CYS A 368 -7.32 17.62 -22.89
N VAL A 369 -6.74 17.50 -24.08
CA VAL A 369 -6.14 18.60 -24.86
C VAL A 369 -7.23 19.36 -25.59
N ARG A 370 -8.21 18.67 -26.18
CA ARG A 370 -9.32 19.28 -26.94
C ARG A 370 -10.63 19.19 -26.16
N TRP A 371 -10.65 19.79 -24.97
CA TRP A 371 -11.81 19.67 -24.06
C TRP A 371 -13.09 20.30 -24.62
N GLN A 372 -12.99 21.47 -25.25
CA GLN A 372 -14.08 22.15 -25.95
C GLN A 372 -13.45 22.96 -27.09
N PRO A 373 -13.76 22.69 -28.38
CA PRO A 373 -13.31 23.55 -29.47
C PRO A 373 -13.89 24.95 -29.32
N GLU A 374 -13.08 25.98 -29.57
CA GLU A 374 -13.53 27.39 -29.50
C GLU A 374 -14.32 27.77 -30.76
N ASP A 375 -13.98 27.19 -31.91
CA ASP A 375 -14.56 27.47 -33.21
C ASP A 375 -15.11 26.20 -33.88
N TYR A 376 -16.06 26.38 -34.80
CA TYR A 376 -16.51 25.33 -35.72
C TYR A 376 -15.53 25.20 -36.90
N PRO A 377 -15.50 24.04 -37.58
CA PRO A 377 -14.69 23.86 -38.79
C PRO A 377 -14.98 24.93 -39.84
N ASP A 378 -13.99 25.24 -40.69
CA ASP A 378 -14.09 26.31 -41.70
C ASP A 378 -15.32 26.14 -42.59
N GLY A 379 -16.19 27.16 -42.62
CA GLY A 379 -17.42 27.16 -43.40
C GLY A 379 -18.63 26.52 -42.72
N GLU A 380 -18.47 25.96 -41.52
CA GLU A 380 -19.55 25.33 -40.77
C GLU A 380 -20.26 26.32 -39.83
N THR A 381 -21.57 26.11 -39.65
CA THR A 381 -22.41 26.87 -38.71
C THR A 381 -23.12 25.92 -37.77
N SER A 382 -23.60 26.40 -36.62
CA SER A 382 -24.39 25.56 -35.70
C SER A 382 -25.58 24.89 -36.39
N ALA A 383 -26.22 25.54 -37.37
CA ALA A 383 -27.33 24.98 -38.12
C ALA A 383 -26.88 23.88 -39.09
N SER A 384 -25.76 24.09 -39.80
CA SER A 384 -25.22 23.06 -40.70
C SER A 384 -24.71 21.83 -39.95
N LEU A 385 -24.13 22.01 -38.77
CA LEU A 385 -23.73 20.90 -37.91
C LEU A 385 -24.94 20.09 -37.40
N GLU A 386 -26.06 20.75 -37.13
CA GLU A 386 -27.30 20.05 -36.73
C GLU A 386 -27.89 19.25 -37.91
N GLU A 387 -27.85 19.78 -39.13
CA GLU A 387 -28.25 19.06 -40.34
C GLU A 387 -27.40 17.79 -40.55
N LYS A 388 -26.07 17.91 -40.40
CA LYS A 388 -25.15 16.77 -40.46
C LYS A 388 -25.39 15.72 -39.38
N LYS A 389 -25.75 16.17 -38.17
CA LYS A 389 -26.17 15.26 -37.09
C LYS A 389 -27.47 14.52 -37.45
N LEU A 390 -28.45 15.21 -38.03
CA LEU A 390 -29.71 14.56 -38.49
C LEU A 390 -29.45 13.54 -39.60
N GLU A 391 -28.56 13.83 -40.55
CA GLU A 391 -28.13 12.86 -41.57
C GLU A 391 -27.54 11.60 -40.92
N MET A 392 -26.68 11.78 -39.92
CA MET A 392 -26.09 10.67 -39.19
C MET A 392 -27.14 9.84 -38.43
N LEU A 393 -28.15 10.49 -37.81
CA LEU A 393 -29.26 9.79 -37.16
C LEU A 393 -30.12 9.01 -38.16
N ASP A 394 -30.33 9.55 -39.36
CA ASP A 394 -31.03 8.85 -40.44
C ASP A 394 -30.25 7.60 -40.91
N ILE A 395 -28.93 7.68 -41.03
CA ILE A 395 -28.08 6.50 -41.30
C ILE A 395 -28.24 5.46 -40.18
N PHE A 396 -28.18 5.89 -38.92
CA PHE A 396 -28.34 4.98 -37.77
C PHE A 396 -29.72 4.32 -37.75
N SER A 397 -30.80 5.03 -38.09
CA SER A 397 -32.15 4.48 -38.11
C SER A 397 -32.32 3.33 -39.13
N ARG A 398 -31.56 3.38 -40.23
CA ARG A 398 -31.60 2.39 -41.31
C ARG A 398 -30.69 1.19 -41.07
N GLU A 399 -29.53 1.40 -40.46
CA GLU A 399 -28.45 0.40 -40.40
C GLU A 399 -28.00 0.03 -38.99
N GLY A 400 -28.46 0.77 -37.97
CA GLY A 400 -27.96 0.69 -36.60
C GLY A 400 -26.44 0.93 -36.54
N LEU A 401 -25.78 0.26 -35.59
CA LEU A 401 -24.33 0.40 -35.38
C LEU A 401 -23.48 -0.09 -36.57
N LYS A 402 -24.04 -0.88 -37.51
CA LYS A 402 -23.31 -1.30 -38.72
C LYS A 402 -22.96 -0.13 -39.63
N GLY A 403 -23.72 0.97 -39.55
CA GLY A 403 -23.42 2.20 -40.28
C GLY A 403 -22.07 2.82 -39.91
N ALA A 404 -21.45 2.43 -38.77
CA ALA A 404 -20.17 2.95 -38.34
C ALA A 404 -18.99 2.62 -39.29
N GLU A 405 -19.18 1.63 -40.16
CA GLU A 405 -18.20 1.24 -41.18
C GLU A 405 -18.24 2.14 -42.42
N ARG A 406 -19.22 3.03 -42.55
CA ARG A 406 -19.30 3.97 -43.67
C ARG A 406 -18.31 5.12 -43.49
N GLY A 407 -17.51 5.39 -44.52
CA GLY A 407 -16.63 6.57 -44.55
C GLY A 407 -17.40 7.89 -44.35
N THR A 408 -18.64 7.98 -44.84
CA THR A 408 -19.48 9.17 -44.63
C THR A 408 -19.80 9.41 -43.16
N VAL A 409 -20.02 8.37 -42.35
CA VAL A 409 -20.25 8.52 -40.90
C VAL A 409 -18.97 8.97 -40.20
N GLU A 410 -17.81 8.54 -40.68
CA GLU A 410 -16.52 8.98 -40.16
C GLU A 410 -16.29 10.48 -40.38
N ASP A 411 -16.57 10.97 -41.59
CA ASP A 411 -16.51 12.39 -41.92
C ASP A 411 -17.53 13.21 -41.08
N LEU A 412 -18.77 12.72 -40.96
CA LEU A 412 -19.82 13.38 -40.17
C LEU A 412 -19.45 13.44 -38.68
N MET A 413 -18.92 12.36 -38.10
CA MET A 413 -18.47 12.31 -36.71
C MET A 413 -17.33 13.30 -36.43
N ALA A 414 -16.40 13.45 -37.39
CA ALA A 414 -15.30 14.39 -37.28
C ALA A 414 -15.75 15.86 -37.38
N ILE A 415 -16.58 16.18 -38.39
CA ILE A 415 -17.08 17.56 -38.62
C ILE A 415 -17.97 18.02 -37.45
N THR A 416 -18.81 17.12 -36.93
CA THR A 416 -19.73 17.43 -35.82
C THR A 416 -19.07 17.32 -34.44
N TYR A 417 -17.76 17.08 -34.36
CA TYR A 417 -17.06 16.86 -33.10
C TYR A 417 -17.37 17.95 -32.06
N ALA A 418 -17.39 19.23 -32.43
CA ALA A 418 -17.65 20.33 -31.49
C ALA A 418 -19.02 20.25 -30.78
N LYS A 419 -20.04 19.67 -31.44
CA LYS A 419 -21.40 19.51 -30.90
C LYS A 419 -21.54 18.35 -29.92
N GLN A 420 -20.69 17.34 -30.02
CA GLN A 420 -20.71 16.15 -29.17
C GLN A 420 -20.40 16.48 -27.68
N PRO A 421 -19.25 17.10 -27.31
CA PRO A 421 -18.96 17.48 -25.94
C PRO A 421 -19.85 18.63 -25.45
N GLU A 422 -20.33 19.52 -26.33
CA GLU A 422 -21.34 20.54 -26.02
C GLU A 422 -22.61 19.89 -25.43
N TYR A 423 -23.11 18.83 -26.07
CA TYR A 423 -24.27 18.09 -25.58
C TYR A 423 -23.96 17.27 -24.32
N ILE A 424 -22.86 16.50 -24.32
CA ILE A 424 -22.49 15.60 -23.21
C ILE A 424 -22.27 16.38 -21.90
N LYS A 425 -21.72 17.60 -21.99
CA LYS A 425 -21.38 18.43 -20.83
C LYS A 425 -22.45 19.47 -20.50
N ALA A 426 -23.64 19.35 -21.11
CA ALA A 426 -24.77 20.22 -20.81
C ALA A 426 -25.13 20.16 -19.31
N ASN A 427 -25.80 21.20 -18.83
CA ASN A 427 -26.32 21.28 -17.47
C ASN A 427 -27.83 21.53 -17.51
N PRO A 428 -28.68 20.60 -17.03
CA PRO A 428 -28.33 19.31 -16.41
C PRO A 428 -27.67 18.33 -17.40
N SER A 429 -26.81 17.44 -16.89
CA SER A 429 -26.13 16.45 -17.72
C SER A 429 -27.14 15.44 -18.29
N PRO A 430 -27.06 15.11 -19.59
CA PRO A 430 -27.97 14.13 -20.21
C PRO A 430 -27.71 12.72 -19.66
N SER A 431 -28.74 11.88 -19.62
CA SER A 431 -28.55 10.46 -19.32
C SER A 431 -27.79 9.77 -20.45
N ILE A 432 -27.16 8.63 -20.17
CA ILE A 432 -26.45 7.85 -21.20
C ILE A 432 -27.40 7.39 -22.31
N VAL A 433 -28.67 7.16 -21.97
CA VAL A 433 -29.72 6.80 -22.94
C VAL A 433 -30.02 7.97 -23.87
N ASP A 434 -30.07 9.20 -23.35
CA ASP A 434 -30.29 10.39 -24.17
C ASP A 434 -29.08 10.71 -25.03
N VAL A 435 -27.86 10.48 -24.54
CA VAL A 435 -26.65 10.53 -25.37
C VAL A 435 -26.71 9.49 -26.49
N GLY A 436 -27.19 8.28 -26.21
CA GLY A 436 -27.40 7.22 -27.21
C GLY A 436 -28.46 7.55 -28.26
N ARG A 437 -29.44 8.39 -27.94
CA ARG A 437 -30.45 8.86 -28.89
C ARG A 437 -29.90 9.93 -29.82
N GLU A 438 -29.13 10.87 -29.29
CA GLU A 438 -28.61 12.01 -30.04
C GLU A 438 -27.29 11.73 -30.78
N TRP A 439 -26.46 10.85 -30.22
CA TRP A 439 -25.13 10.50 -30.74
C TRP A 439 -24.88 8.98 -30.70
N PRO A 440 -25.70 8.16 -31.38
CA PRO A 440 -25.68 6.71 -31.26
C PRO A 440 -24.34 6.07 -31.66
N PHE A 441 -23.62 6.67 -32.60
CA PHE A 441 -22.35 6.11 -33.08
C PHE A 441 -21.21 6.22 -32.06
N LEU A 442 -21.31 7.08 -31.03
CA LEU A 442 -20.35 7.11 -29.90
C LEU A 442 -20.33 5.79 -29.11
N PHE A 443 -21.36 4.96 -29.25
CA PHE A 443 -21.47 3.63 -28.63
C PHE A 443 -20.87 2.51 -29.50
N SER A 444 -20.31 2.85 -30.66
CA SER A 444 -19.41 1.94 -31.37
C SER A 444 -18.00 2.08 -30.82
N GLN A 445 -17.26 0.97 -30.72
CA GLN A 445 -15.89 1.01 -30.23
C GLN A 445 -14.97 1.88 -31.11
N LYS A 446 -15.17 1.85 -32.44
CA LYS A 446 -14.42 2.68 -33.40
C LYS A 446 -14.50 4.17 -33.03
N PHE A 447 -15.71 4.70 -32.90
CA PHE A 447 -15.89 6.12 -32.61
C PHE A 447 -15.66 6.49 -31.16
N LEU A 448 -15.90 5.58 -30.21
CA LEU A 448 -15.50 5.80 -28.82
C LEU A 448 -13.98 6.06 -28.71
N LEU A 449 -13.17 5.22 -29.37
CA LEU A 449 -11.72 5.35 -29.36
C LEU A 449 -11.23 6.55 -30.18
N SER A 450 -11.82 6.81 -31.36
CA SER A 450 -11.49 8.00 -32.17
C SER A 450 -11.81 9.31 -31.44
N HIS A 451 -12.97 9.38 -30.76
CA HIS A 451 -13.34 10.54 -29.96
C HIS A 451 -12.39 10.71 -28.76
N PHE A 452 -12.01 9.61 -28.10
CA PHE A 452 -11.00 9.63 -27.04
C PHE A 452 -9.64 10.13 -27.53
N ALA A 453 -9.17 9.66 -28.68
CA ALA A 453 -7.92 10.10 -29.29
C ALA A 453 -7.98 11.60 -29.59
N THR A 454 -9.10 12.09 -30.10
CA THR A 454 -9.33 13.52 -30.33
C THR A 454 -9.31 14.33 -29.02
N LEU A 455 -9.95 13.84 -27.95
CA LEU A 455 -9.99 14.51 -26.64
C LEU A 455 -8.60 14.58 -25.99
N THR A 456 -7.82 13.51 -26.05
CA THR A 456 -6.64 13.30 -25.19
C THR A 456 -5.31 13.33 -25.95
N ASP A 457 -5.35 13.31 -27.28
CA ASP A 457 -4.18 13.11 -28.16
C ASP A 457 -3.48 11.76 -27.93
N VAL A 458 -4.25 10.75 -27.50
CA VAL A 458 -3.77 9.40 -27.19
C VAL A 458 -4.50 8.35 -28.02
N GLU A 459 -3.76 7.67 -28.89
CA GLU A 459 -4.19 6.43 -29.56
C GLU A 459 -4.27 5.27 -28.57
N LEU A 460 -5.40 5.17 -27.86
CA LEU A 460 -5.56 4.29 -26.70
C LEU A 460 -5.36 2.81 -27.02
N TYR A 461 -6.01 2.32 -28.08
CA TYR A 461 -5.93 0.91 -28.47
C TYR A 461 -4.51 0.52 -28.85
N THR A 462 -3.87 1.29 -29.73
CA THR A 462 -2.48 1.04 -30.16
C THR A 462 -1.54 0.98 -28.95
N ARG A 463 -1.68 1.94 -28.02
CA ARG A 463 -0.87 1.99 -26.80
C ARG A 463 -1.08 0.77 -25.91
N LEU A 464 -2.33 0.38 -25.66
CA LEU A 464 -2.62 -0.81 -24.86
C LEU A 464 -2.13 -2.08 -25.57
N ASN A 465 -2.35 -2.20 -26.87
CA ASN A 465 -1.94 -3.38 -27.65
C ASN A 465 -0.41 -3.59 -27.66
N GLU A 466 0.37 -2.51 -27.68
CA GLU A 466 1.84 -2.59 -27.68
C GLU A 466 2.45 -2.85 -26.30
N ASP A 467 1.86 -2.27 -25.24
CA ASP A 467 2.44 -2.23 -23.89
C ASP A 467 1.80 -3.23 -22.92
N LEU A 468 0.51 -3.53 -23.04
CA LEU A 468 -0.28 -4.18 -21.98
C LEU A 468 0.27 -5.56 -21.61
N ASP A 469 0.51 -6.42 -22.59
CA ASP A 469 0.99 -7.79 -22.32
C ASP A 469 2.44 -7.78 -21.81
N LYS A 470 3.32 -6.96 -22.41
CA LYS A 470 4.72 -6.82 -21.98
C LYS A 470 4.83 -6.28 -20.56
N LYS A 471 4.11 -5.20 -20.25
CA LYS A 471 4.07 -4.63 -18.89
C LYS A 471 3.35 -5.57 -17.92
N GLY A 472 2.31 -6.26 -18.38
CA GLY A 472 1.60 -7.28 -17.61
C GLY A 472 2.55 -8.39 -17.15
N LYS A 473 3.34 -8.94 -18.07
CA LYS A 473 4.36 -9.94 -17.75
C LYS A 473 5.38 -9.44 -16.72
N ARG A 474 5.94 -8.24 -16.93
CA ARG A 474 6.89 -7.63 -15.96
C ARG A 474 6.25 -7.40 -14.59
N LEU A 475 4.98 -7.02 -14.53
CA LEU A 475 4.23 -6.90 -13.27
C LEU A 475 4.12 -8.26 -12.58
N LEU A 476 3.75 -9.31 -13.31
CA LEU A 476 3.67 -10.67 -12.76
C LEU A 476 5.04 -11.15 -12.26
N ASP A 477 6.12 -10.88 -12.98
CA ASP A 477 7.50 -11.19 -12.56
C ASP A 477 7.88 -10.44 -11.28
N PHE A 478 7.55 -9.15 -11.20
CA PHE A 478 7.75 -8.34 -9.99
C PHE A 478 7.04 -8.95 -8.78
N PHE A 479 5.75 -9.29 -8.91
CA PHE A 479 5.00 -9.90 -7.83
C PHE A 479 5.55 -11.28 -7.46
N SER A 480 5.94 -12.09 -8.44
CA SER A 480 6.49 -13.44 -8.25
C SER A 480 7.83 -13.42 -7.53
N SER A 481 8.72 -12.50 -7.87
CA SER A 481 10.04 -12.36 -7.24
C SER A 481 9.97 -12.02 -5.75
N GLN A 482 8.87 -11.43 -5.30
CA GLN A 482 8.65 -10.99 -3.91
C GLN A 482 7.47 -11.72 -3.26
N ILE A 483 7.18 -12.96 -3.66
CA ILE A 483 5.95 -13.68 -3.28
C ILE A 483 5.67 -13.73 -1.77
N THR A 484 6.71 -13.81 -0.93
CA THR A 484 6.59 -13.85 0.54
C THR A 484 6.19 -12.50 1.15
N ARG A 485 6.40 -11.38 0.45
CA ARG A 485 6.03 -10.02 0.87
C ARG A 485 4.52 -9.78 0.80
N TRP A 486 3.82 -10.50 -0.06
CA TRP A 486 2.42 -10.20 -0.40
C TRP A 486 1.41 -10.95 0.48
N ARG A 487 0.22 -10.34 0.66
CA ARG A 487 -0.88 -10.90 1.47
C ARG A 487 -1.45 -12.19 0.85
N LYS A 488 -2.20 -12.98 1.64
CA LYS A 488 -2.84 -14.25 1.19
C LYS A 488 -3.63 -14.08 -0.11
N GLN A 489 -4.47 -13.05 -0.20
CA GLN A 489 -5.30 -12.77 -1.39
C GLN A 489 -4.46 -12.50 -2.65
N VAL A 490 -3.48 -11.58 -2.59
CA VAL A 490 -2.58 -11.30 -3.72
C VAL A 490 -1.83 -12.55 -4.18
N ARG A 491 -1.34 -13.36 -3.23
CA ARG A 491 -0.66 -14.63 -3.53
C ARG A 491 -1.59 -15.66 -4.17
N ALA A 492 -2.86 -15.69 -3.77
CA ALA A 492 -3.85 -16.60 -4.35
C ALA A 492 -4.13 -16.23 -5.82
N VAL A 493 -4.47 -14.96 -6.07
CA VAL A 493 -4.72 -14.45 -7.42
C VAL A 493 -3.49 -14.61 -8.32
N LEU A 494 -2.29 -14.31 -7.81
CA LEU A 494 -1.05 -14.50 -8.56
C LEU A 494 -0.81 -15.96 -8.94
N LYS A 495 -1.04 -16.90 -8.02
CA LYS A 495 -0.89 -18.34 -8.31
C LYS A 495 -1.87 -18.81 -9.39
N GLU A 496 -3.09 -18.29 -9.39
CA GLU A 496 -4.08 -18.61 -10.41
C GLU A 496 -3.70 -18.02 -11.77
N ALA A 497 -3.28 -16.75 -11.79
CA ALA A 497 -2.73 -16.08 -12.95
C ALA A 497 -1.57 -16.88 -13.59
N LEU A 498 -0.61 -17.33 -12.80
CA LEU A 498 0.55 -18.09 -13.28
C LEU A 498 0.21 -19.51 -13.76
N LYS A 499 -0.90 -20.11 -13.31
CA LYS A 499 -1.36 -21.41 -13.84
C LYS A 499 -1.93 -21.27 -15.24
N MET A 500 -2.53 -20.12 -15.52
CA MET A 500 -3.16 -19.77 -16.79
C MET A 500 -2.21 -18.99 -17.72
N ASP A 501 -0.90 -19.05 -17.43
CA ASP A 501 0.14 -18.29 -18.12
C ASP A 501 0.18 -18.66 -19.61
N GLN A 502 -0.40 -17.78 -20.43
CA GLN A 502 -0.50 -17.93 -21.87
C GLN A 502 -0.17 -16.57 -22.50
N GLU A 503 0.56 -16.60 -23.60
CA GLU A 503 0.90 -15.37 -24.32
C GLU A 503 -0.37 -14.62 -24.74
N GLY A 504 -0.45 -13.32 -24.41
CA GLY A 504 -1.65 -12.50 -24.63
C GLY A 504 -2.63 -12.40 -23.45
N THR A 505 -2.46 -13.17 -22.37
CA THR A 505 -3.31 -13.10 -21.16
C THR A 505 -2.65 -12.38 -19.98
N HIS A 506 -1.34 -12.07 -20.06
CA HIS A 506 -0.58 -11.47 -18.97
C HIS A 506 -1.15 -10.11 -18.56
N GLY A 507 -1.69 -9.35 -19.51
CA GLY A 507 -2.36 -8.07 -19.26
C GLY A 507 -3.51 -8.19 -18.26
N LEU A 508 -4.46 -9.08 -18.53
CA LEU A 508 -5.63 -9.31 -17.67
C LEU A 508 -5.21 -9.87 -16.30
N ALA A 509 -4.35 -10.89 -16.31
CA ALA A 509 -3.81 -11.49 -15.11
C ALA A 509 -3.13 -10.46 -14.20
N ALA A 510 -2.29 -9.59 -14.78
CA ALA A 510 -1.63 -8.52 -14.04
C ALA A 510 -2.63 -7.51 -13.45
N ILE A 511 -3.67 -7.13 -14.20
CA ILE A 511 -4.71 -6.23 -13.69
C ILE A 511 -5.44 -6.86 -12.48
N LEU A 512 -5.79 -8.14 -12.52
CA LEU A 512 -6.41 -8.81 -11.36
C LEU A 512 -5.48 -8.85 -10.14
N VAL A 513 -4.18 -9.09 -10.34
CA VAL A 513 -3.19 -9.00 -9.25
C VAL A 513 -3.09 -7.57 -8.70
N ILE A 514 -3.17 -6.55 -9.54
CA ILE A 514 -3.18 -5.14 -9.14
C ILE A 514 -4.44 -4.78 -8.34
N VAL A 515 -5.61 -5.24 -8.77
CA VAL A 515 -6.88 -5.08 -8.04
C VAL A 515 -6.74 -5.65 -6.63
N ALA A 516 -6.27 -6.90 -6.51
CA ALA A 516 -6.01 -7.53 -5.22
C ALA A 516 -4.93 -6.79 -4.41
N HIS A 517 -3.90 -6.23 -5.05
CA HIS A 517 -2.85 -5.47 -4.39
C HIS A 517 -3.37 -4.18 -3.76
N PHE A 518 -4.31 -3.48 -4.43
CA PHE A 518 -4.94 -2.27 -3.90
C PHE A 518 -6.10 -2.53 -2.95
N GLU A 519 -6.33 -3.79 -2.56
CA GLU A 519 -7.41 -4.20 -1.66
C GLU A 519 -8.80 -3.88 -2.24
N GLU A 520 -8.90 -3.89 -3.57
CA GLU A 520 -10.15 -3.76 -4.33
C GLU A 520 -10.63 -5.17 -4.73
N GLN A 521 -11.94 -5.34 -4.95
CA GLN A 521 -12.52 -6.64 -5.35
C GLN A 521 -12.52 -6.76 -6.88
N GLU A 522 -12.36 -7.97 -7.42
CA GLU A 522 -12.37 -8.18 -8.88
C GLU A 522 -13.70 -7.80 -9.53
N GLU A 523 -14.79 -7.89 -8.76
CA GLU A 523 -16.14 -7.48 -9.15
C GLU A 523 -16.29 -5.94 -9.26
N SER A 524 -15.27 -5.18 -8.84
CA SER A 524 -15.29 -3.72 -8.81
C SER A 524 -15.04 -3.11 -10.20
N PRO A 525 -14.03 -3.56 -10.98
CA PRO A 525 -13.92 -3.18 -12.38
C PRO A 525 -14.66 -4.12 -13.35
N PHE A 526 -14.86 -5.39 -12.97
CA PHE A 526 -15.41 -6.41 -13.85
C PHE A 526 -16.69 -7.01 -13.27
N LEU A 527 -17.68 -7.35 -14.10
CA LEU A 527 -18.78 -8.22 -13.69
C LEU A 527 -18.64 -9.54 -14.44
N LEU A 528 -18.87 -10.68 -13.80
CA LEU A 528 -18.83 -11.97 -14.48
C LEU A 528 -20.24 -12.39 -14.89
N ALA A 529 -20.40 -12.85 -16.12
CA ALA A 529 -21.62 -13.47 -16.61
C ALA A 529 -21.31 -14.62 -17.57
N ASP A 530 -22.30 -15.46 -17.86
CA ASP A 530 -22.13 -16.59 -18.75
C ASP A 530 -21.87 -16.14 -20.20
N VAL A 531 -21.13 -16.94 -20.99
CA VAL A 531 -20.79 -16.65 -22.39
C VAL A 531 -22.03 -16.47 -23.28
N THR A 532 -23.18 -17.02 -22.87
CA THR A 532 -24.46 -16.92 -23.57
C THR A 532 -25.35 -15.77 -23.10
N THR A 533 -24.98 -15.07 -22.02
CA THR A 533 -25.76 -13.94 -21.49
C THR A 533 -25.95 -12.88 -22.57
N THR A 534 -27.20 -12.49 -22.83
CA THR A 534 -27.52 -11.40 -23.75
C THR A 534 -27.53 -10.05 -23.03
N PRO A 535 -27.47 -8.90 -23.73
CA PRO A 535 -27.63 -7.59 -23.10
C PRO A 535 -28.89 -7.45 -22.25
N ALA A 536 -30.02 -8.01 -22.71
CA ALA A 536 -31.28 -7.98 -21.97
C ALA A 536 -31.23 -8.83 -20.70
N ASP A 537 -30.59 -10.00 -20.76
CA ASP A 537 -30.38 -10.85 -19.57
C ASP A 537 -29.46 -10.17 -18.56
N ALA A 538 -28.38 -9.54 -19.03
CA ALA A 538 -27.47 -8.77 -18.19
C ALA A 538 -28.21 -7.64 -17.46
N GLU A 539 -29.04 -6.86 -18.16
CA GLU A 539 -29.84 -5.77 -17.54
C GLU A 539 -30.89 -6.30 -16.55
N ALA A 540 -31.44 -7.50 -16.77
CA ALA A 540 -32.48 -8.07 -15.91
C ALA A 540 -31.93 -8.83 -14.70
N GLN A 541 -30.78 -9.49 -14.84
CA GLN A 541 -30.26 -10.45 -13.87
C GLN A 541 -29.05 -9.92 -13.09
N LEU A 542 -28.25 -9.03 -13.68
CA LEU A 542 -27.08 -8.43 -13.01
C LEU A 542 -27.49 -7.13 -12.32
N SER A 543 -26.91 -6.88 -11.14
CA SER A 543 -27.03 -5.58 -10.48
C SER A 543 -26.06 -4.59 -11.14
N LEU A 544 -26.49 -3.99 -12.26
CA LEU A 544 -25.67 -3.07 -13.03
C LEU A 544 -25.59 -1.68 -12.35
N PRO A 545 -24.39 -1.21 -11.95
CA PRO A 545 -24.23 0.09 -11.31
C PRO A 545 -24.48 1.27 -12.25
N ILE A 546 -24.58 2.47 -11.64
CA ILE A 546 -24.65 3.73 -12.40
C ILE A 546 -23.31 4.02 -13.11
N THR A 547 -22.20 3.70 -12.45
CA THR A 547 -20.85 3.88 -13.01
C THR A 547 -20.51 2.80 -14.04
N PRO A 548 -19.60 3.07 -15.00
CA PRO A 548 -19.19 2.08 -15.99
C PRO A 548 -18.72 0.75 -15.39
N ARG A 549 -19.13 -0.37 -15.99
CA ARG A 549 -18.63 -1.73 -15.69
C ARG A 549 -18.36 -2.51 -16.96
N ILE A 550 -17.21 -3.20 -16.98
CA ILE A 550 -16.91 -4.17 -18.03
C ILE A 550 -17.51 -5.51 -17.58
N ILE A 551 -18.43 -6.07 -18.36
CA ILE A 551 -19.02 -7.38 -18.09
C ILE A 551 -18.20 -8.41 -18.87
N MET A 552 -17.46 -9.26 -18.17
CA MET A 552 -16.66 -10.34 -18.72
C MET A 552 -17.54 -11.58 -18.88
N LEU A 553 -17.61 -12.12 -20.09
CA LEU A 553 -18.46 -13.27 -20.42
C LEU A 553 -17.60 -14.54 -20.50
N GLY A 554 -17.75 -15.42 -19.51
CA GLY A 554 -16.86 -16.57 -19.29
C GLY A 554 -17.25 -17.39 -18.06
N GLU A 555 -16.54 -18.49 -17.83
CA GLU A 555 -16.65 -19.24 -16.57
C GLU A 555 -15.96 -18.50 -15.42
N THR A 556 -14.84 -17.83 -15.71
CA THR A 556 -14.14 -16.93 -14.79
C THR A 556 -13.72 -15.67 -15.54
N ILE A 557 -13.31 -14.63 -14.81
CA ILE A 557 -12.81 -13.40 -15.44
C ILE A 557 -11.58 -13.71 -16.31
N LEU A 558 -10.68 -14.59 -15.84
CA LEU A 558 -9.46 -14.99 -16.56
C LEU A 558 -9.74 -15.78 -17.85
N THR A 559 -10.83 -16.54 -17.91
CA THR A 559 -11.19 -17.37 -19.08
C THR A 559 -12.24 -16.72 -19.98
N ALA A 560 -12.73 -15.53 -19.63
CA ALA A 560 -13.70 -14.81 -20.41
C ALA A 560 -13.16 -14.46 -21.80
N ASN A 561 -13.97 -14.72 -22.82
CA ASN A 561 -13.59 -14.59 -24.22
C ASN A 561 -14.48 -13.60 -25.00
N LYS A 562 -15.40 -12.94 -24.30
CA LYS A 562 -16.24 -11.85 -24.79
C LYS A 562 -16.47 -10.88 -23.63
N TRP A 563 -16.88 -9.66 -23.96
CA TRP A 563 -17.20 -8.67 -22.96
C TRP A 563 -18.34 -7.75 -23.42
N MET A 564 -18.94 -7.03 -22.46
CA MET A 564 -19.88 -5.93 -22.69
C MET A 564 -19.49 -4.72 -21.85
N LEU A 565 -19.99 -3.53 -22.21
CA LEU A 565 -19.90 -2.34 -21.35
C LEU A 565 -21.29 -1.97 -20.84
N SER A 566 -21.43 -1.75 -19.53
CA SER A 566 -22.63 -1.14 -18.96
C SER A 566 -22.34 0.23 -18.33
N ILE A 567 -23.31 1.14 -18.44
CA ILE A 567 -23.31 2.50 -17.87
C ILE A 567 -24.76 2.82 -17.49
N GLU A 568 -24.99 3.46 -16.34
CA GLU A 568 -26.35 3.83 -15.86
C GLU A 568 -27.35 2.66 -15.86
N GLY A 569 -26.88 1.45 -15.51
CA GLY A 569 -27.72 0.26 -15.48
C GLY A 569 -28.11 -0.30 -16.86
N ARG A 570 -27.52 0.20 -17.95
CA ARG A 570 -27.79 -0.24 -19.33
C ARG A 570 -26.56 -0.84 -19.95
N VAL A 571 -26.72 -1.86 -20.80
CA VAL A 571 -25.65 -2.37 -21.65
C VAL A 571 -25.53 -1.47 -22.87
N VAL A 572 -24.45 -0.70 -22.91
CA VAL A 572 -24.22 0.35 -23.91
C VAL A 572 -23.29 -0.10 -25.04
N ILE A 573 -22.44 -1.09 -24.80
CA ILE A 573 -21.67 -1.78 -25.85
C ILE A 573 -21.98 -3.29 -25.74
N PRO A 574 -22.69 -3.88 -26.73
CA PRO A 574 -23.01 -5.29 -26.74
C PRO A 574 -21.79 -6.15 -27.12
N PRO A 575 -21.83 -7.48 -26.88
CA PRO A 575 -20.73 -8.35 -27.24
C PRO A 575 -20.55 -8.42 -28.77
N ALA A 576 -19.34 -8.13 -29.25
CA ALA A 576 -19.00 -8.16 -30.67
C ALA A 576 -18.07 -9.34 -31.00
N ALA A 577 -18.42 -10.14 -32.01
CA ALA A 577 -17.70 -11.37 -32.36
C ALA A 577 -16.25 -11.15 -32.86
N ARG A 578 -15.86 -9.92 -33.26
CA ARG A 578 -14.54 -9.60 -33.83
C ARG A 578 -13.60 -8.85 -32.89
N LEU A 579 -14.07 -8.42 -31.71
CA LEU A 579 -13.37 -7.47 -30.82
C LEU A 579 -13.41 -7.96 -29.37
N ALA A 580 -13.11 -9.25 -29.17
CA ALA A 580 -13.44 -9.95 -27.93
C ALA A 580 -12.23 -10.18 -27.01
N ASP A 581 -11.12 -9.48 -27.25
CA ASP A 581 -9.93 -9.58 -26.41
C ASP A 581 -10.00 -8.63 -25.19
N PHE A 582 -9.09 -8.83 -24.22
CA PHE A 582 -9.06 -7.98 -23.03
C PHE A 582 -8.58 -6.55 -23.34
N THR A 583 -7.74 -6.37 -24.36
CA THR A 583 -7.23 -5.05 -24.77
C THR A 583 -8.36 -4.12 -25.19
N THR A 584 -9.28 -4.63 -26.02
CA THR A 584 -10.48 -3.94 -26.45
C THR A 584 -11.44 -3.65 -25.29
N ALA A 585 -11.62 -4.61 -24.38
CA ALA A 585 -12.41 -4.42 -23.16
C ALA A 585 -11.85 -3.29 -22.29
N LEU A 586 -10.54 -3.31 -22.01
CA LEU A 586 -9.89 -2.28 -21.20
C LEU A 586 -9.89 -0.91 -21.88
N ALA A 587 -9.77 -0.87 -23.21
CA ALA A 587 -9.89 0.36 -23.99
C ALA A 587 -11.28 1.01 -23.89
N ALA A 588 -12.32 0.26 -23.52
CA ALA A 588 -13.66 0.80 -23.26
C ALA A 588 -13.69 1.78 -22.07
N LEU A 589 -12.66 1.80 -21.21
CA LEU A 589 -12.46 2.86 -20.20
C LEU A 589 -12.37 4.27 -20.81
N ALA A 590 -12.17 4.39 -22.13
CA ALA A 590 -12.37 5.62 -22.89
C ALA A 590 -13.71 6.30 -22.59
N CYS A 591 -14.77 5.53 -22.30
CA CYS A 591 -16.09 6.05 -21.94
C CYS A 591 -16.05 7.04 -20.77
N CYS A 592 -15.13 6.88 -19.82
CA CYS A 592 -14.98 7.79 -18.69
C CYS A 592 -14.54 9.19 -19.14
N TYR A 593 -13.82 9.30 -20.26
CA TYR A 593 -13.39 10.58 -20.84
C TYR A 593 -14.42 11.11 -21.81
N VAL A 594 -14.88 10.27 -22.74
CA VAL A 594 -15.85 10.65 -23.79
C VAL A 594 -17.16 11.15 -23.18
N PHE A 595 -17.73 10.41 -22.21
CA PHE A 595 -18.99 10.78 -21.57
C PHE A 595 -18.80 11.60 -20.28
N ASN A 596 -17.59 12.11 -20.03
CA ASN A 596 -17.27 12.92 -18.85
C ASN A 596 -17.69 12.25 -17.51
N LEU A 597 -17.44 10.94 -17.37
CA LEU A 597 -17.76 10.19 -16.16
C LEU A 597 -16.58 10.17 -15.18
N GLU A 598 -16.90 10.05 -13.90
CA GLU A 598 -15.94 9.76 -12.84
C GLU A 598 -15.62 8.25 -12.81
N TYR A 599 -14.44 7.90 -12.30
CA TYR A 599 -14.12 6.51 -12.00
C TYR A 599 -14.97 6.00 -10.85
N GLN A 600 -15.37 4.73 -10.94
CA GLN A 600 -16.06 4.07 -9.85
C GLN A 600 -15.22 4.06 -8.58
N VAL A 601 -15.87 4.22 -7.43
CA VAL A 601 -15.18 4.36 -6.14
C VAL A 601 -14.52 3.04 -5.75
N GLU A 602 -15.16 1.92 -6.08
CA GLU A 602 -14.76 0.56 -5.72
C GLU A 602 -13.48 0.10 -6.43
N ALA A 603 -13.18 0.65 -7.61
CA ALA A 603 -11.98 0.34 -8.40
C ALA A 603 -11.11 1.59 -8.68
N SER A 604 -11.33 2.67 -7.92
CA SER A 604 -10.74 3.99 -8.20
C SER A 604 -9.21 3.98 -8.22
N THR A 605 -8.57 3.17 -7.38
CA THR A 605 -7.10 3.07 -7.31
C THR A 605 -6.55 2.31 -8.51
N THR A 606 -7.17 1.18 -8.87
CA THR A 606 -6.79 0.41 -10.06
C THR A 606 -6.98 1.22 -11.33
N LEU A 607 -8.09 1.93 -11.49
CA LEU A 607 -8.34 2.74 -12.68
C LEU A 607 -7.39 3.93 -12.80
N GLU A 608 -7.06 4.59 -11.69
CA GLU A 608 -6.02 5.62 -11.71
C GLU A 608 -4.62 5.03 -12.03
N PHE A 609 -4.33 3.80 -11.59
CA PHE A 609 -3.13 3.08 -12.01
C PHE A 609 -3.12 2.81 -13.52
N VAL A 610 -4.20 2.24 -14.09
CA VAL A 610 -4.33 2.01 -15.53
C VAL A 610 -4.12 3.30 -16.32
N GLN A 611 -4.78 4.39 -15.90
CA GLN A 611 -4.63 5.71 -16.51
C GLN A 611 -3.17 6.19 -16.54
N ARG A 612 -2.49 6.18 -15.40
CA ARG A 612 -1.17 6.80 -15.25
C ARG A 612 -0.03 5.92 -15.76
N PHE A 613 -0.13 4.61 -15.56
CA PHE A 613 0.94 3.65 -15.86
C PHE A 613 0.83 3.02 -17.25
N LEU A 614 -0.38 2.59 -17.65
CA LEU A 614 -0.59 1.94 -18.95
C LEU A 614 -0.90 2.97 -20.03
N VAL A 615 -1.91 3.82 -19.81
CA VAL A 615 -2.37 4.80 -20.81
C VAL A 615 -1.46 6.03 -20.85
N ARG A 616 -0.77 6.33 -19.75
CA ARG A 616 0.17 7.46 -19.58
C ARG A 616 -0.51 8.84 -19.65
N ILE A 617 -1.78 8.93 -19.26
CA ILE A 617 -2.49 10.19 -19.09
C ILE A 617 -2.25 10.68 -17.66
N ASN A 618 -1.54 11.80 -17.55
CA ASN A 618 -0.91 12.22 -16.30
C ASN A 618 -1.25 13.66 -15.89
N PRO A 619 -2.54 14.04 -15.78
CA PRO A 619 -2.95 15.36 -15.34
C PRO A 619 -2.65 15.59 -13.84
N ASP A 620 -2.69 16.86 -13.45
CA ASP A 620 -2.62 17.30 -12.05
C ASP A 620 -3.87 16.91 -11.24
N SER A 621 -4.96 16.56 -11.90
CA SER A 621 -6.25 16.18 -11.31
C SER A 621 -6.51 14.68 -11.39
N THR A 622 -7.66 14.25 -10.88
CA THR A 622 -8.07 12.85 -10.84
C THR A 622 -9.55 12.73 -11.21
N LYS A 623 -9.89 11.70 -11.99
CA LYS A 623 -11.29 11.30 -12.26
C LYS A 623 -11.94 10.56 -11.08
N CYS A 624 -11.20 10.32 -10.00
CA CYS A 624 -11.72 9.71 -8.79
C CYS A 624 -12.56 10.71 -8.00
N SER A 625 -13.76 10.29 -7.58
CA SER A 625 -14.63 11.12 -6.75
C SER A 625 -14.01 11.42 -5.37
N ALA A 626 -14.41 12.55 -4.77
CA ALA A 626 -14.00 12.90 -3.42
C ALA A 626 -14.65 11.95 -2.40
N LYS A 627 -13.85 11.07 -1.77
CA LYS A 627 -14.35 10.17 -0.72
C LYS A 627 -15.02 10.98 0.40
N GLU A 628 -16.30 10.68 0.63
CA GLU A 628 -17.04 11.15 1.79
C GLU A 628 -16.57 10.37 3.02
N GLN A 629 -16.12 11.09 4.04
CA GLN A 629 -15.68 10.46 5.29
C GLN A 629 -16.25 11.23 6.47
N THR A 630 -16.75 10.51 7.45
CA THR A 630 -17.13 11.09 8.73
C THR A 630 -15.89 11.59 9.44
N SER A 631 -15.76 12.91 9.59
CA SER A 631 -14.66 13.52 10.32
C SER A 631 -14.68 13.03 11.76
N ARG A 632 -13.63 12.30 12.15
CA ARG A 632 -13.44 11.83 13.54
C ARG A 632 -13.43 12.98 14.57
N LYS A 633 -13.22 14.22 14.13
CA LYS A 633 -13.14 15.40 15.01
C LYS A 633 -14.48 16.12 15.18
N THR A 634 -15.36 16.04 14.18
CA THR A 634 -16.61 16.82 14.14
C THR A 634 -17.85 15.95 14.00
N GLY A 635 -17.72 14.64 13.79
CA GLY A 635 -18.84 13.71 13.52
C GLY A 635 -19.57 13.96 12.20
N ARG A 636 -19.29 15.05 11.49
CA ARG A 636 -19.89 15.39 10.19
C ARG A 636 -19.22 14.65 9.04
N VAL A 637 -20.04 14.19 8.10
CA VAL A 637 -19.57 13.75 6.78
C VAL A 637 -18.92 14.95 6.08
N VAL A 638 -17.64 14.80 5.74
CA VAL A 638 -16.87 15.78 5.00
C VAL A 638 -16.34 15.13 3.73
N LYS A 639 -16.52 15.80 2.59
CA LYS A 639 -15.80 15.47 1.36
C LYS A 639 -14.34 15.82 1.57
N ARG A 640 -13.48 14.80 1.64
CA ARG A 640 -12.03 15.05 1.75
C ARG A 640 -11.56 15.64 0.42
N LYS A 641 -10.75 16.70 0.44
CA LYS A 641 -10.09 17.19 -0.78
C LYS A 641 -9.36 16.01 -1.42
N THR A 642 -9.74 15.68 -2.66
CA THR A 642 -9.04 14.72 -3.49
C THR A 642 -7.57 15.13 -3.53
N SER A 643 -6.69 14.20 -3.16
CA SER A 643 -5.25 14.38 -3.41
C SER A 643 -5.08 14.58 -4.90
N TYR A 644 -4.14 15.46 -5.32
CA TYR A 644 -3.80 15.66 -6.74
C TYR A 644 -3.55 14.33 -7.47
N MET A 645 -3.04 13.31 -6.75
CA MET A 645 -2.90 11.94 -7.23
C MET A 645 -3.04 10.91 -6.08
N ASN A 646 -3.44 9.68 -6.37
CA ASN A 646 -3.55 8.61 -5.37
C ASN A 646 -2.15 8.16 -4.87
N PRO A 647 -1.86 8.24 -3.55
CA PRO A 647 -0.54 7.91 -3.02
C PRO A 647 -0.17 6.42 -3.16
N HIS A 648 -1.15 5.52 -3.20
CA HIS A 648 -0.91 4.08 -3.37
C HIS A 648 -0.41 3.77 -4.78
N VAL A 649 -1.05 4.35 -5.81
CA VAL A 649 -0.63 4.23 -7.22
C VAL A 649 0.81 4.68 -7.40
N ILE A 650 1.19 5.80 -6.78
CA ILE A 650 2.54 6.37 -6.93
C ILE A 650 3.59 5.57 -6.18
N SER A 651 3.27 5.11 -4.96
CA SER A 651 4.16 4.23 -4.23
C SER A 651 4.40 2.95 -5.00
N PHE A 652 3.35 2.37 -5.61
CA PHE A 652 3.47 1.17 -6.42
C PHE A 652 4.29 1.41 -7.69
N ILE A 653 3.97 2.43 -8.50
CA ILE A 653 4.73 2.75 -9.72
C ILE A 653 6.21 2.96 -9.38
N ARG A 654 6.51 3.64 -8.27
CA ARG A 654 7.90 3.80 -7.80
C ARG A 654 8.56 2.45 -7.48
N ASP A 655 7.95 1.64 -6.62
CA ASP A 655 8.52 0.36 -6.18
C ASP A 655 8.71 -0.58 -7.40
N PHE A 656 7.77 -0.58 -8.34
CA PHE A 656 7.86 -1.34 -9.59
C PHE A 656 8.95 -0.83 -10.53
N THR A 657 9.06 0.50 -10.68
CA THR A 657 10.13 1.11 -11.48
C THR A 657 11.49 0.75 -10.88
N GLU A 658 11.65 0.88 -9.56
CA GLU A 658 12.90 0.52 -8.84
C GLU A 658 13.30 -0.95 -9.06
N PHE A 659 12.33 -1.86 -9.08
CA PHE A 659 12.59 -3.26 -9.45
C PHE A 659 13.07 -3.40 -10.89
N SER A 660 12.39 -2.75 -11.83
CA SER A 660 12.71 -2.82 -13.27
C SER A 660 14.15 -2.39 -13.56
N TRP A 661 14.65 -1.34 -12.89
CA TRP A 661 16.04 -0.89 -12.99
C TRP A 661 17.08 -1.86 -12.42
N LEU A 662 16.70 -2.77 -11.53
CA LEU A 662 17.61 -3.76 -10.93
C LEU A 662 17.66 -5.07 -11.72
N THR A 663 16.70 -5.28 -12.62
CA THR A 663 16.54 -6.53 -13.39
C THR A 663 16.85 -6.38 -14.88
N ASP A 664 16.92 -5.15 -15.39
CA ASP A 664 17.49 -4.81 -16.70
C ASP A 664 19.02 -4.62 -16.57
#